data_AF-A0A975SET2-F1
#
_entry.id   AF-A0A975SET2-F1
#
_cell.length_a   1.000
_cell.length_b   1.000
_cell.length_c   1.000
_cell.angle_alpha   90.00
_cell.angle_beta   90.00
_cell.angle_gamma   90.00
#
_symmetry.space_group_name_H-M   'P 1'
#
loop_
_entity.id
_entity.type
_entity.pdbx_description
1 polymer ?
#
loop_
_entity_poly.entity_id
_entity_poly.type
_entity_poly.pdbx_seq_one_letter_code
_entity_poly.pdbx_strand_id
1 'polypeptide(L)'
;MRSKYMYLLATICYVLTLCVTPLSAYAQGLSPADIDRVVTEVHDSLSAISYDSPEVAQKIAPTRFTGTEKLNKKTEIFKATNKPFNEITDDEAILALQQDYFKSAGYRDVFEATRNHIDGFVREIVRSDSEQSGWSAQQYIDAIKARSTEFLLGVTYQERLYNFSYQNFSFAEGLRTSGAFDKTFSPLKLAFDLGAQGGNQYALKKSADSFSKIVGPQVADVTNLNDFFARKVPANNLATWYVEQLQAHGHLVEERASQELPDAPYKLYDKLIGAGAKTAPYILPLLSASKSHLVVLSNISSIAWSMQERYIEHTDSTSELADLKVLATKSADNQAAYIDFWARMVPEQAGNMKTNRLVTDGFSVKGRGTGQAAWSPKFGDTATDSVNNFFGPLGLWSSYRFVGAEASGQDITMWIARLLDDTGASAYGHELTHQLAGSTYLKGHGIRSGTSAELLPRGLYETFEHNDPIYALNQSMSWPEDGYANASITRFRDEASVQAYMKNILDVTNSLDVIEAQDVLGRSAAVKQAWFNVVRTVPSEAYPGAYDEEFMPSTEAQASNWHTINDLVQDNAVVARYEAVGGQRTGIARYNGYPTIPLFSPSFGAPLSPEGTTGDVHMRRIAWELLGTYGYSGGMVPYLSNQYKPAGVEAGKSFADALILDKIGAGDDATLRRTAFAARAEKLGDLRPVTIQWNNETITIDSPEKLRELMKAAIDMDIAFDAAHNRYLRARDTQVEKLKAQIYLAYKALTHEFRESVYRTPNPDAQPDTGDSTNTEEQPDTGGTTQPGEQPGGGASSDTGDTGGSTDAGTTPNPPAGNNLDTGTGNMPNTGTTDNSHTGAGDTAGTEDNHAGDTSGAGADTGAGNTGDTSGTDVNAGEGNNTEGTSGASGDTHTEEQPGTNNADNTNTQPGTGGADNTSTQPNMGHAADNNTHAGVGNTSNTTSTTETFADVKPGSTLQDSSLQAGGTQQDDAHDKQEPKAKHEQQDSQMRSDSDGVKVSVRRLPATADQTILLTSFAAIALCVAALVLARSFSKQL
;
A
#
# COMPACT_ATOMS: atom_id res chain seq x y z
N MET A 1 8.98 80.38 43.34
CA MET A 1 8.89 79.04 42.73
C MET A 1 8.23 77.99 43.64
N ARG A 2 8.70 77.75 44.89
CA ARG A 2 8.20 76.66 45.76
C ARG A 2 6.66 76.51 45.90
N SER A 3 5.90 77.60 46.00
CA SER A 3 4.42 77.55 46.12
C SER A 3 3.71 76.92 44.89
N LYS A 4 4.19 77.15 43.66
CA LYS A 4 3.59 76.55 42.45
C LYS A 4 3.89 75.06 42.33
N TYR A 5 5.05 74.61 42.81
CA TYR A 5 5.39 73.18 42.88
C TYR A 5 4.53 72.42 43.90
N MET A 6 4.20 73.05 45.04
CA MET A 6 3.31 72.43 46.04
C MET A 6 1.89 72.23 45.51
N TYR A 7 1.34 73.21 44.80
CA TYR A 7 0.04 73.04 44.12
C TYR A 7 0.10 71.96 43.03
N LEU A 8 1.17 71.94 42.22
CA LEU A 8 1.32 70.91 41.19
C LEU A 8 1.44 69.50 41.78
N LEU A 9 2.21 69.31 42.86
CA LEU A 9 2.27 68.02 43.57
C LEU A 9 0.93 67.66 44.22
N ALA A 10 0.23 68.60 44.86
CA ALA A 10 -1.07 68.34 45.46
C ALA A 10 -2.11 67.95 44.40
N THR A 11 -2.13 68.63 43.25
CA THR A 11 -3.01 68.26 42.11
C THR A 11 -2.60 66.94 41.49
N ILE A 12 -1.31 66.63 41.35
CA ILE A 12 -0.83 65.33 40.85
C ILE A 12 -1.18 64.20 41.84
N CYS A 13 -1.06 64.41 43.15
CA CYS A 13 -1.49 63.43 44.15
C CYS A 13 -3.02 63.26 44.16
N TYR A 14 -3.80 64.33 44.00
CA TYR A 14 -5.26 64.26 43.96
C TYR A 14 -5.78 63.62 42.66
N VAL A 15 -5.10 63.86 41.53
CA VAL A 15 -5.36 63.18 40.26
C VAL A 15 -4.88 61.73 40.32
N LEU A 16 -3.75 61.41 40.97
CA LEU A 16 -3.34 60.02 41.19
C LEU A 16 -4.33 59.28 42.09
N THR A 17 -4.88 59.87 43.15
CA THR A 17 -5.92 59.20 43.97
C THR A 17 -7.28 59.12 43.29
N LEU A 18 -7.58 59.96 42.28
CA LEU A 18 -8.77 59.84 41.44
C LEU A 18 -8.56 59.00 40.17
N CYS A 19 -7.30 58.75 39.78
CA CYS A 19 -6.91 57.81 38.71
C CYS A 19 -6.44 56.45 39.25
N VAL A 20 -6.46 56.23 40.56
CA VAL A 20 -6.82 54.91 41.09
C VAL A 20 -8.30 54.72 40.82
N THR A 21 -8.64 54.40 39.56
CA THR A 21 -9.66 53.39 39.32
C THR A 21 -9.34 52.22 40.25
N PRO A 22 -10.33 51.59 40.92
CA PRO A 22 -10.03 50.50 41.82
C PRO A 22 -9.12 49.52 41.08
N LEU A 23 -7.99 49.16 41.72
CA LEU A 23 -7.22 47.97 41.38
C LEU A 23 -8.24 46.91 41.01
N SER A 24 -8.19 46.45 39.75
CA SER A 24 -9.23 45.61 39.15
C SER A 24 -9.71 44.66 40.21
N ALA A 25 -10.96 44.82 40.66
CA ALA A 25 -11.50 43.94 41.67
C ALA A 25 -11.44 42.57 41.03
N TYR A 26 -10.42 41.79 41.41
CA TYR A 26 -10.26 40.42 40.95
C TYR A 26 -11.61 39.80 41.21
N ALA A 27 -12.28 39.38 40.13
CA ALA A 27 -13.56 38.71 40.24
C ALA A 27 -13.29 37.52 41.16
N GLN A 28 -13.70 37.64 42.43
CA GLN A 28 -13.51 36.53 43.34
C GLN A 28 -14.40 35.44 42.77
N GLY A 29 -13.76 34.37 42.31
CA GLY A 29 -14.45 33.23 41.72
C GLY A 29 -15.56 32.77 42.64
N LEU A 30 -16.60 32.18 42.05
CA LEU A 30 -17.78 31.77 42.80
C LEU A 30 -17.37 30.91 44.00
N SER A 31 -18.06 31.10 45.12
CA SER A 31 -17.78 30.29 46.31
C SER A 31 -18.07 28.81 46.00
N PRO A 32 -17.44 27.84 46.71
CA PRO A 32 -17.74 26.43 46.50
C PRO A 32 -19.24 26.12 46.59
N ALA A 33 -19.96 26.78 47.50
CA ALA A 33 -21.41 26.64 47.65
C ALA A 33 -22.20 27.21 46.45
N ASP A 34 -21.74 28.31 45.85
CA ASP A 34 -22.32 28.86 44.63
C ASP A 34 -22.06 27.94 43.42
N ILE A 35 -20.88 27.34 43.32
CA ILE A 35 -20.55 26.38 42.26
C ILE A 35 -21.38 25.10 42.41
N ASP A 36 -21.50 24.54 43.62
CA ASP A 36 -22.33 23.38 43.89
C ASP A 36 -23.83 23.67 43.65
N ARG A 37 -24.27 24.92 43.89
CA ARG A 37 -25.61 25.39 43.48
C ARG A 37 -25.77 25.36 41.96
N VAL A 38 -24.81 25.87 41.19
CA VAL A 38 -24.85 25.80 39.72
C VAL A 38 -24.97 24.36 39.26
N VAL A 39 -24.09 23.48 39.72
CA VAL A 39 -24.08 22.04 39.39
C VAL A 39 -25.45 21.42 39.67
N THR A 40 -25.97 21.57 40.90
CA THR A 40 -27.26 21.01 41.32
C THR A 40 -28.41 21.52 40.46
N GLU A 41 -28.46 22.82 40.15
CA GLU A 41 -29.57 23.40 39.41
C GLU A 41 -29.53 23.06 37.91
N VAL A 42 -28.37 22.80 37.30
CA VAL A 42 -28.27 22.44 35.86
C VAL A 42 -28.32 20.94 35.59
N HIS A 43 -28.04 20.09 36.59
CA HIS A 43 -27.95 18.63 36.46
C HIS A 43 -29.09 18.03 35.61
N ASP A 44 -30.34 18.18 36.05
CA ASP A 44 -31.51 17.60 35.37
C ASP A 44 -31.63 18.04 33.90
N SER A 45 -31.20 19.26 33.58
CA SER A 45 -31.27 19.83 32.23
C SER A 45 -30.20 19.29 31.28
N LEU A 46 -29.10 18.74 31.82
CA LEU A 46 -28.03 18.09 31.07
C LEU A 46 -28.23 16.58 31.02
N SER A 47 -28.59 15.97 32.16
CA SER A 47 -28.84 14.53 32.32
C SER A 47 -30.06 14.03 31.52
N ALA A 48 -31.03 14.89 31.21
CA ALA A 48 -32.18 14.55 30.37
C ALA A 48 -31.84 14.35 28.87
N ILE A 49 -30.65 14.75 28.41
CA ILE A 49 -30.28 14.69 26.99
C ILE A 49 -29.72 13.30 26.64
N SER A 50 -30.41 12.59 25.76
CA SER A 50 -29.91 11.35 25.15
C SER A 50 -29.10 11.65 23.88
N TYR A 51 -28.07 10.83 23.60
CA TYR A 51 -27.34 10.92 22.33
C TYR A 51 -28.30 10.80 21.13
N ASP A 52 -29.28 9.88 21.19
CA ASP A 52 -30.27 9.64 20.13
C ASP A 52 -31.38 10.71 20.02
N SER A 53 -31.28 11.80 20.79
CA SER A 53 -32.26 12.89 20.71
C SER A 53 -32.17 13.65 19.37
N PRO A 54 -33.30 14.15 18.81
CA PRO A 54 -33.28 14.89 17.55
C PRO A 54 -32.38 16.14 17.58
N GLU A 55 -32.25 16.79 18.74
CA GLU A 55 -31.41 17.97 18.96
C GLU A 55 -29.90 17.66 18.83
N VAL A 56 -29.45 16.50 19.32
CA VAL A 56 -28.07 16.04 19.15
C VAL A 56 -27.84 15.57 17.70
N ALA A 57 -28.75 14.77 17.16
CA ALA A 57 -28.64 14.26 15.79
C ALA A 57 -28.59 15.39 14.75
N GLN A 58 -29.40 16.44 14.89
CA GLN A 58 -29.39 17.62 14.00
C GLN A 58 -28.09 18.44 14.08
N LYS A 59 -27.36 18.39 15.20
CA LYS A 59 -26.07 19.05 15.35
C LYS A 59 -24.93 18.25 14.73
N ILE A 60 -24.92 16.93 14.92
CA ILE A 60 -23.85 16.06 14.42
C ILE A 60 -24.02 15.74 12.93
N ALA A 61 -25.23 15.44 12.47
CA ALA A 61 -25.47 14.98 11.11
C ALA A 61 -25.39 16.11 10.07
N PRO A 62 -24.75 15.91 8.90
CA PRO A 62 -24.71 16.93 7.86
C PRO A 62 -26.11 17.24 7.28
N THR A 63 -26.34 18.50 6.90
CA THR A 63 -27.59 18.94 6.23
C THR A 63 -27.46 19.03 4.71
N ARG A 64 -26.27 18.72 4.16
CA ARG A 64 -25.97 18.80 2.73
C ARG A 64 -25.15 17.58 2.32
N PHE A 65 -25.63 16.89 1.29
CA PHE A 65 -24.97 15.76 0.64
C PHE A 65 -24.90 15.99 -0.86
N THR A 66 -23.88 15.42 -1.49
CA THR A 66 -23.67 15.48 -2.94
C THR A 66 -24.77 14.76 -3.72
N GLY A 67 -24.87 15.05 -5.03
CA GLY A 67 -25.75 14.28 -5.93
C GLY A 67 -25.43 12.79 -5.90
N THR A 68 -24.14 12.44 -5.89
CA THR A 68 -23.63 11.07 -5.85
C THR A 68 -23.97 10.34 -4.55
N GLU A 69 -23.79 10.97 -3.38
CA GLU A 69 -24.19 10.37 -2.09
C GLU A 69 -25.69 10.07 -2.05
N LYS A 70 -26.53 11.02 -2.50
CA LYS A 70 -27.98 10.82 -2.57
C LYS A 70 -28.35 9.71 -3.55
N LEU A 71 -27.76 9.69 -4.75
CA LEU A 71 -27.94 8.66 -5.76
C LEU A 71 -27.60 7.27 -5.20
N ASN A 72 -26.41 7.11 -4.62
CA ASN A 72 -25.97 5.86 -4.01
C ASN A 72 -26.91 5.41 -2.89
N LYS A 73 -27.33 6.33 -2.00
CA LYS A 73 -28.29 6.01 -0.94
C LYS A 73 -29.66 5.60 -1.49
N LYS A 74 -30.15 6.23 -2.56
CA LYS A 74 -31.38 5.77 -3.25
C LYS A 74 -31.22 4.37 -3.80
N THR A 75 -30.07 4.03 -4.39
CA THR A 75 -29.78 2.67 -4.87
C THR A 75 -29.73 1.66 -3.71
N GLU A 76 -29.21 2.03 -2.55
CA GLU A 76 -29.24 1.20 -1.33
C GLU A 76 -30.68 1.00 -0.81
N ILE A 77 -31.47 2.07 -0.69
CA ILE A 77 -32.88 2.00 -0.27
C ILE A 77 -33.69 1.14 -1.25
N PHE A 78 -33.49 1.32 -2.56
CA PHE A 78 -34.09 0.49 -3.61
C PHE A 78 -33.77 -1.00 -3.39
N LYS A 79 -32.49 -1.35 -3.22
CA LYS A 79 -32.05 -2.73 -2.97
C LYS A 79 -32.59 -3.32 -1.67
N ALA A 80 -32.70 -2.50 -0.61
CA ALA A 80 -33.14 -2.96 0.71
C ALA A 80 -34.66 -3.09 0.85
N THR A 81 -35.45 -2.30 0.12
CA THR A 81 -36.91 -2.20 0.28
C THR A 81 -37.71 -2.67 -0.94
N ASN A 82 -37.06 -2.82 -2.10
CA ASN A 82 -37.67 -3.04 -3.41
C ASN A 82 -38.69 -1.93 -3.82
N LYS A 83 -38.67 -0.77 -3.15
CA LYS A 83 -39.43 0.43 -3.53
C LYS A 83 -38.89 0.98 -4.85
N PRO A 84 -39.74 1.32 -5.86
CA PRO A 84 -39.27 1.83 -7.16
C PRO A 84 -38.31 3.01 -7.02
N PHE A 85 -37.19 2.97 -7.75
CA PHE A 85 -36.10 3.95 -7.59
C PHE A 85 -36.54 5.41 -7.83
N ASN A 86 -37.49 5.61 -8.73
CA ASN A 86 -38.11 6.91 -9.04
C ASN A 86 -39.06 7.43 -7.94
N GLU A 87 -39.49 6.58 -7.00
CA GLU A 87 -40.33 6.96 -5.86
C GLU A 87 -39.52 7.27 -4.59
N ILE A 88 -38.20 7.02 -4.61
CA ILE A 88 -37.30 7.33 -3.50
C ILE A 88 -36.90 8.81 -3.61
N THR A 89 -37.34 9.62 -2.66
CA THR A 89 -37.14 11.08 -2.73
C THR A 89 -35.71 11.46 -2.33
N ASP A 90 -35.29 12.67 -2.69
CA ASP A 90 -34.02 13.21 -2.19
C ASP A 90 -34.04 13.37 -0.67
N ASP A 91 -35.17 13.79 -0.09
CA ASP A 91 -35.32 13.97 1.35
C ASP A 91 -35.24 12.65 2.12
N GLU A 92 -35.82 11.58 1.58
CA GLU A 92 -35.71 10.21 2.13
C GLU A 92 -34.26 9.71 2.12
N ALA A 93 -33.53 9.96 1.02
CA ALA A 93 -32.10 9.66 0.94
C ALA A 93 -31.26 10.53 1.90
N ILE A 94 -31.57 11.82 2.05
CA ILE A 94 -30.92 12.74 2.99
C ILE A 94 -31.14 12.28 4.43
N LEU A 95 -32.36 11.92 4.83
CA LEU A 95 -32.67 11.41 6.16
C LEU A 95 -31.92 10.10 6.46
N ALA A 96 -31.87 9.18 5.50
CA ALA A 96 -31.11 7.93 5.66
C ALA A 96 -29.60 8.18 5.76
N LEU A 97 -29.05 9.11 4.95
CA LEU A 97 -27.65 9.55 5.08
C LEU A 97 -27.38 10.17 6.46
N GLN A 98 -28.26 11.05 6.95
CA GLN A 98 -28.12 11.65 8.28
C GLN A 98 -28.06 10.62 9.39
N GLN A 99 -28.92 9.60 9.33
CA GLN A 99 -28.90 8.49 10.29
C GLN A 99 -27.59 7.69 10.22
N ASP A 100 -27.08 7.39 9.02
CA ASP A 100 -25.80 6.68 8.84
C ASP A 100 -24.60 7.49 9.34
N TYR A 101 -24.54 8.78 9.00
CA TYR A 101 -23.50 9.70 9.48
C TYR A 101 -23.53 9.81 11.00
N PHE A 102 -24.71 9.95 11.60
CA PHE A 102 -24.89 10.02 13.05
C PHE A 102 -24.47 8.73 13.77
N LYS A 103 -24.80 7.55 13.22
CA LYS A 103 -24.37 6.24 13.73
C LYS A 103 -22.86 6.02 13.61
N SER A 104 -22.24 6.54 12.55
CA SER A 104 -20.79 6.44 12.30
C SER A 104 -19.97 7.61 12.84
N ALA A 105 -20.56 8.58 13.55
CA ALA A 105 -19.85 9.79 13.98
C ALA A 105 -18.81 9.57 15.08
N GLY A 106 -18.87 8.44 15.80
CA GLY A 106 -17.86 8.07 16.81
C GLY A 106 -17.93 8.86 18.13
N TYR A 107 -19.09 9.45 18.45
CA TYR A 107 -19.30 10.23 19.68
C TYR A 107 -20.18 9.53 20.75
N ARG A 108 -20.93 8.47 20.41
CA ARG A 108 -21.93 7.84 21.31
C ARG A 108 -21.37 7.50 22.69
N ASP A 109 -20.37 6.63 22.75
CA ASP A 109 -19.81 6.13 24.02
C ASP A 109 -19.23 7.26 24.86
N VAL A 110 -18.54 8.21 24.23
CA VAL A 110 -17.95 9.38 24.91
C VAL A 110 -19.03 10.34 25.38
N PHE A 111 -20.13 10.52 24.64
CA PHE A 111 -21.27 11.34 25.05
C PHE A 111 -21.95 10.76 26.30
N GLU A 112 -22.23 9.46 26.29
CA GLU A 112 -22.85 8.77 27.42
C GLU A 112 -21.93 8.79 28.65
N ALA A 113 -20.62 8.56 28.46
CA ALA A 113 -19.62 8.71 29.53
C ALA A 113 -19.52 10.16 30.05
N THR A 114 -19.60 11.16 29.16
CA THR A 114 -19.57 12.58 29.52
C THR A 114 -20.80 12.96 30.35
N ARG A 115 -21.99 12.55 29.91
CA ARG A 115 -23.25 12.83 30.62
C ARG A 115 -23.25 12.22 32.02
N ASN A 116 -22.75 10.99 32.17
CA ASN A 116 -22.68 10.31 33.46
C ASN A 116 -21.72 10.98 34.47
N HIS A 117 -20.81 11.85 34.02
CA HIS A 117 -19.86 12.59 34.86
C HIS A 117 -20.05 14.12 34.78
N ILE A 118 -21.19 14.60 34.26
CA ILE A 118 -21.38 15.99 33.87
C ILE A 118 -21.20 16.99 35.03
N ASP A 119 -21.54 16.61 36.25
CA ASP A 119 -21.37 17.41 37.47
C ASP A 119 -19.90 17.76 37.75
N GLY A 120 -18.96 16.88 37.37
CA GLY A 120 -17.53 17.13 37.46
C GLY A 120 -17.12 18.24 36.48
N PHE A 121 -17.47 18.06 35.20
CA PHE A 121 -17.13 19.01 34.14
C PHE A 121 -17.78 20.39 34.32
N VAL A 122 -19.04 20.45 34.79
CA VAL A 122 -19.69 21.73 35.16
C VAL A 122 -18.91 22.40 36.29
N ARG A 123 -18.49 21.67 37.32
CA ARG A 123 -17.73 22.21 38.46
C ARG A 123 -16.36 22.73 38.03
N GLU A 124 -15.63 22.01 37.18
CA GLU A 124 -14.35 22.43 36.59
C GLU A 124 -14.50 23.74 35.80
N ILE A 125 -15.41 23.75 34.83
CA ILE A 125 -15.64 24.89 33.92
C ILE A 125 -16.11 26.12 34.70
N VAL A 126 -17.14 26.00 35.55
CA VAL A 126 -17.72 27.13 36.28
C VAL A 126 -16.71 27.71 37.27
N ARG A 127 -15.93 26.84 37.96
CA ARG A 127 -14.86 27.30 38.85
C ARG A 127 -13.86 28.18 38.08
N SER A 128 -13.25 27.66 37.02
CA SER A 128 -12.19 28.38 36.30
C SER A 128 -12.70 29.62 35.55
N ASP A 129 -13.90 29.56 34.96
CA ASP A 129 -14.51 30.68 34.24
C ASP A 129 -14.90 31.83 35.18
N SER A 130 -15.37 31.50 36.40
CA SER A 130 -15.85 32.51 37.37
C SER A 130 -14.77 33.42 37.95
N GLU A 131 -13.51 32.95 37.99
CA GLU A 131 -12.34 33.74 38.42
C GLU A 131 -12.04 34.94 37.50
N GLN A 132 -12.72 35.01 36.34
CA GLN A 132 -12.42 35.95 35.25
C GLN A 132 -13.67 36.64 34.68
N SER A 133 -14.84 35.99 34.75
CA SER A 133 -16.09 36.49 34.15
C SER A 133 -16.80 37.56 34.99
N GLY A 134 -16.68 37.49 36.32
CA GLY A 134 -17.51 38.27 37.26
C GLY A 134 -18.99 37.86 37.27
N TRP A 135 -19.35 36.70 36.72
CA TRP A 135 -20.73 36.21 36.66
C TRP A 135 -21.20 35.63 38.00
N SER A 136 -22.46 35.88 38.32
CA SER A 136 -23.17 35.22 39.44
C SER A 136 -23.56 33.78 39.10
N ALA A 137 -23.80 32.95 40.12
CA ALA A 137 -24.30 31.58 39.96
C ALA A 137 -25.55 31.50 39.08
N GLN A 138 -26.48 32.46 39.20
CA GLN A 138 -27.70 32.48 38.38
C GLN A 138 -27.38 32.65 36.89
N GLN A 139 -26.40 33.48 36.53
CA GLN A 139 -26.01 33.68 35.13
C GLN A 139 -25.41 32.40 34.52
N TYR A 140 -24.64 31.62 35.30
CA TYR A 140 -24.17 30.31 34.86
C TYR A 140 -25.33 29.32 34.68
N ILE A 141 -26.26 29.27 35.63
CA ILE A 141 -27.45 28.40 35.56
C ILE A 141 -28.28 28.71 34.31
N ASP A 142 -28.59 30.00 34.09
CA ASP A 142 -29.40 30.46 32.97
C ASP A 142 -28.69 30.20 31.62
N ALA A 143 -27.37 30.49 31.54
CA ALA A 143 -26.59 30.29 30.33
C ALA A 143 -26.44 28.80 29.95
N ILE A 144 -26.18 27.93 30.92
CA ILE A 144 -26.05 26.49 30.69
C ILE A 144 -27.42 25.91 30.30
N LYS A 145 -28.49 26.22 31.04
CA LYS A 145 -29.86 25.74 30.72
C LYS A 145 -30.36 26.19 29.34
N ALA A 146 -30.02 27.41 28.92
CA ALA A 146 -30.38 27.91 27.60
C ALA A 146 -29.66 27.19 26.44
N ARG A 147 -28.57 26.46 26.74
CA ARG A 147 -27.65 25.87 25.74
C ARG A 147 -27.19 24.46 26.14
N SER A 148 -28.02 23.70 26.86
CA SER A 148 -27.67 22.41 27.48
C SER A 148 -27.03 21.42 26.49
N THR A 149 -27.65 21.24 25.32
CA THR A 149 -27.16 20.35 24.25
C THR A 149 -25.79 20.77 23.72
N GLU A 150 -25.53 22.09 23.66
CA GLU A 150 -24.25 22.63 23.21
C GLU A 150 -23.18 22.49 24.28
N PHE A 151 -23.50 22.77 25.54
CA PHE A 151 -22.57 22.52 26.65
C PHE A 151 -22.12 21.05 26.67
N LEU A 152 -23.08 20.12 26.65
CA LEU A 152 -22.81 18.68 26.72
C LEU A 152 -22.01 18.18 25.50
N LEU A 153 -22.37 18.59 24.28
CA LEU A 153 -21.60 18.23 23.08
C LEU A 153 -20.21 18.88 23.04
N GLY A 154 -20.06 20.09 23.58
CA GLY A 154 -18.78 20.77 23.71
C GLY A 154 -17.79 20.03 24.61
N VAL A 155 -18.25 19.60 25.79
CA VAL A 155 -17.45 18.76 26.70
C VAL A 155 -17.21 17.38 26.08
N THR A 156 -18.20 16.76 25.44
CA THR A 156 -18.04 15.50 24.71
C THR A 156 -16.98 15.60 23.61
N TYR A 157 -16.88 16.74 22.92
CA TYR A 157 -15.85 16.99 21.90
C TYR A 157 -14.45 17.12 22.52
N GLN A 158 -14.34 17.78 23.68
CA GLN A 158 -13.08 17.83 24.45
C GLN A 158 -12.63 16.42 24.85
N GLU A 159 -13.51 15.62 25.44
CA GLU A 159 -13.19 14.24 25.82
C GLU A 159 -12.92 13.34 24.62
N ARG A 160 -13.63 13.50 23.49
CA ARG A 160 -13.43 12.67 22.30
C ARG A 160 -12.08 12.93 21.62
N LEU A 161 -11.59 14.17 21.61
CA LEU A 161 -10.42 14.55 20.80
C LEU A 161 -9.21 15.07 21.58
N TYR A 162 -9.33 15.33 22.88
CA TYR A 162 -8.27 15.90 23.73
C TYR A 162 -8.04 15.13 25.04
N ASN A 163 -8.72 14.00 25.25
CA ASN A 163 -8.43 13.09 26.36
C ASN A 163 -7.13 12.31 26.09
N PHE A 164 -6.01 12.97 26.39
CA PHE A 164 -4.64 12.48 26.43
C PHE A 164 -3.83 13.40 27.34
N SER A 165 -2.65 12.94 27.80
CA SER A 165 -1.87 13.65 28.82
C SER A 165 -0.39 13.77 28.47
N TYR A 166 0.29 14.72 29.12
CA TYR A 166 1.75 14.75 29.21
C TYR A 166 2.18 14.92 30.65
N GLN A 167 2.91 13.93 31.18
CA GLN A 167 3.21 13.84 32.62
C GLN A 167 1.91 13.95 33.45
N ASN A 168 1.80 14.96 34.33
CA ASN A 168 0.63 15.20 35.16
C ASN A 168 -0.39 16.20 34.54
N PHE A 169 -0.23 16.59 33.28
CA PHE A 169 -1.11 17.55 32.61
C PHE A 169 -2.07 16.85 31.64
N SER A 170 -3.38 16.94 31.90
CA SER A 170 -4.43 16.52 30.98
C SER A 170 -4.78 17.63 29.99
N PHE A 171 -4.80 17.33 28.69
CA PHE A 171 -5.16 18.32 27.68
C PHE A 171 -6.66 18.67 27.72
N ALA A 172 -7.54 17.70 27.99
CA ALA A 172 -8.98 17.94 28.13
C ALA A 172 -9.30 18.83 29.35
N GLU A 173 -8.69 18.57 30.50
CA GLU A 173 -8.79 19.43 31.69
C GLU A 173 -8.22 20.83 31.43
N GLY A 174 -7.11 20.90 30.68
CA GLY A 174 -6.54 22.16 30.19
C GLY A 174 -7.51 22.99 29.34
N LEU A 175 -8.37 22.35 28.53
CA LEU A 175 -9.43 23.06 27.78
C LEU A 175 -10.59 23.53 28.68
N ARG A 176 -10.68 23.03 29.91
CA ARG A 176 -11.63 23.49 30.94
C ARG A 176 -11.03 24.46 31.95
N THR A 177 -9.71 24.70 31.88
CA THR A 177 -8.96 25.53 32.81
C THR A 177 -8.33 26.73 32.11
N SER A 178 -8.86 27.92 32.34
CA SER A 178 -8.34 29.16 31.78
C SER A 178 -6.89 29.41 32.20
N GLY A 179 -6.05 29.87 31.26
CA GLY A 179 -4.61 30.06 31.50
C GLY A 179 -3.77 28.79 31.33
N ALA A 180 -4.37 27.60 31.22
CA ALA A 180 -3.62 26.34 31.14
C ALA A 180 -2.62 26.28 29.98
N PHE A 181 -2.95 26.87 28.82
CA PHE A 181 -2.07 26.94 27.64
C PHE A 181 -1.46 28.34 27.42
N ASP A 182 -1.09 28.99 28.53
CA ASP A 182 -0.40 30.29 28.59
C ASP A 182 -1.24 31.50 28.13
N LYS A 183 -2.54 31.30 27.88
CA LYS A 183 -3.51 32.34 27.55
C LYS A 183 -4.77 32.22 28.40
N THR A 184 -5.25 33.37 28.88
CA THR A 184 -6.53 33.55 29.56
C THR A 184 -7.68 33.47 28.56
N PHE A 185 -8.66 32.58 28.80
CA PHE A 185 -9.86 32.40 27.97
C PHE A 185 -11.10 32.10 28.83
N SER A 186 -12.28 31.96 28.21
CA SER A 186 -13.50 31.51 28.90
C SER A 186 -13.76 30.02 28.60
N PRO A 187 -13.56 29.10 29.57
CA PRO A 187 -13.87 27.68 29.40
C PRO A 187 -15.33 27.42 29.05
N LEU A 188 -16.26 28.19 29.61
CA LEU A 188 -17.68 28.06 29.29
C LEU A 188 -17.95 28.43 27.83
N LYS A 189 -17.37 29.52 27.34
CA LYS A 189 -17.48 29.93 25.93
C LYS A 189 -16.85 28.90 25.01
N LEU A 190 -15.70 28.32 25.36
CA LEU A 190 -15.06 27.29 24.54
C LEU A 190 -15.94 26.03 24.41
N ALA A 191 -16.50 25.55 25.52
CA ALA A 191 -17.45 24.43 25.49
C ALA A 191 -18.66 24.77 24.59
N PHE A 192 -19.25 25.96 24.76
CA PHE A 192 -20.35 26.41 23.90
C PHE A 192 -20.00 26.54 22.42
N ASP A 193 -18.82 27.03 22.06
CA ASP A 193 -18.41 27.19 20.66
C ASP A 193 -18.15 25.83 19.99
N LEU A 194 -17.54 24.89 20.71
CA LEU A 194 -17.38 23.51 20.26
C LEU A 194 -18.76 22.83 20.11
N GLY A 195 -19.67 23.07 21.05
CA GLY A 195 -21.06 22.59 21.05
C GLY A 195 -21.96 23.17 19.95
N ALA A 196 -21.70 24.41 19.57
CA ALA A 196 -22.43 25.15 18.55
C ALA A 196 -22.01 24.80 17.11
N GLN A 197 -21.02 23.92 16.93
CA GLN A 197 -20.70 23.34 15.62
C GLN A 197 -21.93 22.64 15.00
N GLY A 198 -21.86 22.42 13.69
CA GLY A 198 -22.97 21.83 12.93
C GLY A 198 -22.49 20.96 11.76
N GLY A 199 -23.13 19.80 11.62
CA GLY A 199 -22.91 18.84 10.54
C GLY A 199 -21.44 18.50 10.34
N ASN A 200 -20.95 18.70 9.12
CA ASN A 200 -19.58 18.37 8.71
C ASN A 200 -18.46 18.93 9.61
N GLN A 201 -18.67 19.97 10.44
CA GLN A 201 -17.63 20.42 11.37
C GLN A 201 -17.43 19.46 12.57
N TYR A 202 -18.40 18.61 12.90
CA TYR A 202 -18.24 17.56 13.91
C TYR A 202 -17.55 16.29 13.39
N ALA A 203 -17.45 16.06 12.08
CA ALA A 203 -16.79 14.87 11.54
C ALA A 203 -15.33 14.81 12.01
N LEU A 204 -14.82 13.64 12.42
CA LEU A 204 -13.44 13.54 12.96
C LEU A 204 -12.38 13.95 11.92
N LYS A 205 -12.68 13.74 10.63
CA LYS A 205 -11.87 14.22 9.49
C LYS A 205 -11.79 15.76 9.38
N LYS A 206 -12.55 16.51 10.20
CA LYS A 206 -12.50 17.97 10.36
C LYS A 206 -11.92 18.43 11.70
N SER A 207 -11.41 17.53 12.54
CA SER A 207 -10.77 17.85 13.83
C SER A 207 -9.69 18.93 13.73
N ALA A 208 -8.77 18.84 12.76
CA ALA A 208 -7.74 19.86 12.52
C ALA A 208 -8.30 21.22 12.07
N ASP A 209 -9.31 21.23 11.19
CA ASP A 209 -10.00 22.46 10.77
C ASP A 209 -10.68 23.14 11.98
N SER A 210 -11.40 22.38 12.79
CA SER A 210 -12.10 22.87 13.99
C SER A 210 -11.13 23.34 15.07
N PHE A 211 -10.01 22.63 15.26
CA PHE A 211 -8.90 23.08 16.12
C PHE A 211 -8.42 24.48 15.69
N SER A 212 -8.09 24.66 14.40
CA SER A 212 -7.50 25.90 13.88
C SER A 212 -8.44 27.11 13.97
N LYS A 213 -9.76 26.89 14.02
CA LYS A 213 -10.81 27.92 14.06
C LYS A 213 -11.30 28.23 15.47
N ILE A 214 -11.40 27.22 16.33
CA ILE A 214 -12.08 27.32 17.63
C ILE A 214 -11.10 27.19 18.78
N VAL A 215 -10.30 26.12 18.83
CA VAL A 215 -9.47 25.79 20.00
C VAL A 215 -8.21 26.64 20.02
N GLY A 216 -7.32 26.47 19.03
CA GLY A 216 -6.00 27.12 18.99
C GLY A 216 -6.04 28.64 19.20
N PRO A 217 -6.90 29.39 18.47
CA PRO A 217 -7.04 30.83 18.64
C PRO A 217 -7.59 31.25 20.01
N GLN A 218 -8.46 30.45 20.62
CA GLN A 218 -9.04 30.82 21.92
C GLN A 218 -8.11 30.48 23.09
N VAL A 219 -7.46 29.31 23.07
CA VAL A 219 -6.72 28.81 24.24
C VAL A 219 -5.23 29.10 24.24
N ALA A 220 -4.60 29.37 23.08
CA ALA A 220 -3.13 29.45 22.99
C ALA A 220 -2.57 30.41 21.91
N ASP A 221 -3.42 31.14 21.17
CA ASP A 221 -3.02 32.00 20.03
C ASP A 221 -2.18 31.27 18.96
N VAL A 222 -2.53 30.02 18.65
CA VAL A 222 -1.90 29.19 17.61
C VAL A 222 -2.93 28.69 16.59
N THR A 223 -2.48 28.34 15.39
CA THR A 223 -3.35 27.86 14.29
C THR A 223 -3.11 26.41 13.90
N ASN A 224 -2.04 25.78 14.38
CA ASN A 224 -1.67 24.39 14.08
C ASN A 224 -1.47 23.55 15.37
N LEU A 225 -1.54 22.23 15.23
CA LEU A 225 -1.48 21.29 16.35
C LEU A 225 -0.07 21.13 16.95
N ASN A 226 0.98 21.33 16.14
CA ASN A 226 2.37 21.22 16.61
C ASN A 226 2.69 22.26 17.68
N ASP A 227 2.38 23.53 17.38
CA ASP A 227 2.64 24.64 18.30
C ASP A 227 1.75 24.59 19.55
N PHE A 228 0.58 23.94 19.44
CA PHE A 228 -0.30 23.67 20.58
C PHE A 228 0.26 22.61 21.51
N PHE A 229 0.70 21.46 20.98
CA PHE A 229 1.33 20.43 21.81
C PHE A 229 2.66 20.93 22.41
N ALA A 230 3.40 21.75 21.68
CA ALA A 230 4.62 22.42 22.15
C ALA A 230 4.42 23.35 23.38
N ARG A 231 3.18 23.71 23.73
CA ARG A 231 2.85 24.44 24.98
C ARG A 231 3.06 23.60 26.25
N LYS A 232 3.19 22.28 26.12
CA LYS A 232 3.26 21.33 27.25
C LYS A 232 4.30 20.25 27.05
N VAL A 233 4.44 19.74 25.83
CA VAL A 233 5.42 18.73 25.45
C VAL A 233 6.66 19.43 24.87
N PRO A 234 7.88 19.17 25.35
CA PRO A 234 9.09 19.70 24.75
C PRO A 234 9.17 19.35 23.26
N ALA A 235 9.53 20.31 22.40
CA ALA A 235 9.48 20.14 20.96
C ALA A 235 10.34 18.96 20.45
N ASN A 236 11.49 18.70 21.08
CA ASN A 236 12.37 17.56 20.80
C ASN A 236 11.82 16.20 21.27
N ASN A 237 10.71 16.19 22.03
CA ASN A 237 10.07 14.99 22.57
C ASN A 237 8.70 14.70 21.93
N LEU A 238 8.18 15.57 21.05
CA LEU A 238 6.83 15.46 20.49
C LEU A 238 6.57 14.12 19.79
N ALA A 239 7.46 13.70 18.90
CA ALA A 239 7.28 12.44 18.16
C ALA A 239 7.30 11.20 19.08
N THR A 240 8.23 11.16 20.05
CA THR A 240 8.32 10.08 21.03
C THR A 240 7.07 10.02 21.91
N TRP A 241 6.68 11.15 22.51
CA TRP A 241 5.46 11.25 23.33
C TRP A 241 4.22 10.83 22.56
N TYR A 242 4.08 11.26 21.30
CA TYR A 242 2.92 10.91 20.48
C TYR A 242 2.79 9.39 20.32
N VAL A 243 3.88 8.69 19.97
CA VAL A 243 3.89 7.23 19.83
C VAL A 243 3.65 6.53 21.17
N GLU A 244 4.26 7.02 22.26
CA GLU A 244 4.04 6.50 23.63
C GLU A 244 2.58 6.65 24.08
N GLN A 245 1.90 7.75 23.75
CA GLN A 245 0.46 7.92 24.04
C GLN A 245 -0.41 6.97 23.21
N LEU A 246 -0.14 6.83 21.91
CA LEU A 246 -0.83 5.85 21.06
C LEU A 246 -0.70 4.43 21.63
N GLN A 247 0.50 4.05 22.09
CA GLN A 247 0.76 2.76 22.73
C GLN A 247 0.04 2.63 24.09
N ALA A 248 0.01 3.68 24.91
CA ALA A 248 -0.73 3.71 26.17
C ALA A 248 -2.26 3.58 25.96
N HIS A 249 -2.78 4.03 24.80
CA HIS A 249 -4.17 3.83 24.38
C HIS A 249 -4.41 2.48 23.67
N GLY A 250 -3.46 1.55 23.77
CA GLY A 250 -3.60 0.19 23.25
C GLY A 250 -3.47 0.07 21.73
N HIS A 251 -2.75 0.99 21.08
CA HIS A 251 -2.39 0.87 19.66
C HIS A 251 -0.99 0.28 19.51
N LEU A 252 -0.81 -0.57 18.50
CA LEU A 252 0.47 -1.16 18.15
C LEU A 252 1.10 -0.28 17.07
N VAL A 253 2.15 0.47 17.43
CA VAL A 253 2.90 1.30 16.48
C VAL A 253 4.24 0.65 16.13
N GLU A 254 4.58 0.63 14.85
CA GLU A 254 5.89 0.27 14.30
C GLU A 254 6.42 1.41 13.43
N GLU A 255 7.62 1.90 13.73
CA GLU A 255 8.32 2.87 12.89
C GLU A 255 9.60 2.22 12.35
N ARG A 256 9.92 2.43 11.07
CA ARG A 256 11.16 1.95 10.45
C ARG A 256 11.82 3.02 9.58
N ALA A 257 13.06 3.34 9.92
CA ALA A 257 13.94 4.12 9.06
C ALA A 257 14.35 3.31 7.83
N SER A 258 14.70 4.02 6.75
CA SER A 258 15.41 3.44 5.61
C SER A 258 16.92 3.44 5.92
N GLN A 259 17.60 2.33 5.64
CA GLN A 259 19.06 2.25 5.79
C GLN A 259 19.79 3.04 4.69
N GLU A 260 19.19 3.12 3.50
CA GLU A 260 19.77 3.80 2.33
C GLU A 260 19.41 5.31 2.30
N LEU A 261 18.36 5.72 3.00
CA LEU A 261 17.88 7.11 3.10
C LEU A 261 17.72 7.52 4.58
N PRO A 262 18.80 7.54 5.39
CA PRO A 262 18.73 7.72 6.84
C PRO A 262 18.17 9.09 7.27
N ASP A 263 18.36 10.13 6.46
CA ASP A 263 17.84 11.49 6.73
C ASP A 263 16.37 11.68 6.35
N ALA A 264 15.69 10.66 5.84
CA ALA A 264 14.30 10.77 5.38
C ALA A 264 13.31 10.66 6.56
N PRO A 265 12.32 11.58 6.68
CA PRO A 265 11.29 11.48 7.72
C PRO A 265 10.49 10.19 7.63
N TYR A 266 10.59 9.36 8.68
CA TYR A 266 9.90 8.07 8.77
C TYR A 266 9.00 7.93 10.00
N LYS A 267 9.17 8.80 11.01
CA LYS A 267 8.37 8.79 12.24
C LYS A 267 6.95 9.23 11.96
N LEU A 268 5.99 8.56 12.58
CA LEU A 268 4.56 8.75 12.38
C LEU A 268 4.14 10.21 12.61
N TYR A 269 4.55 10.80 13.74
CA TYR A 269 4.20 12.18 14.08
C TYR A 269 4.78 13.19 13.06
N ASP A 270 6.06 13.06 12.73
CA ASP A 270 6.75 13.96 11.80
C ASP A 270 6.12 13.91 10.40
N LYS A 271 5.73 12.71 9.95
CA LYS A 271 4.99 12.53 8.70
C LYS A 271 3.57 13.08 8.75
N LEU A 272 2.86 12.87 9.86
CA LEU A 272 1.49 13.36 10.05
C LEU A 272 1.41 14.90 10.07
N ILE A 273 2.40 15.58 10.67
CA ILE A 273 2.54 17.04 10.61
C ILE A 273 3.04 17.48 9.23
N GLY A 274 4.04 16.80 8.67
CA GLY A 274 4.72 17.18 7.43
C GLY A 274 3.85 17.17 6.17
N ALA A 275 2.84 16.30 6.06
CA ALA A 275 1.92 16.28 4.91
C ALA A 275 0.75 17.28 5.01
N GLY A 276 0.71 18.12 6.06
CA GLY A 276 -0.25 19.21 6.20
C GLY A 276 -1.70 18.75 6.10
N ALA A 277 -2.49 19.38 5.22
CA ALA A 277 -3.93 19.15 5.11
C ALA A 277 -4.33 17.71 4.75
N LYS A 278 -3.42 16.89 4.16
CA LYS A 278 -3.70 15.48 3.87
C LYS A 278 -3.78 14.65 5.16
N THR A 279 -2.87 14.89 6.10
CA THR A 279 -2.62 14.02 7.27
C THR A 279 -3.02 14.61 8.60
N ALA A 280 -3.07 15.94 8.73
CA ALA A 280 -3.51 16.62 9.94
C ALA A 280 -4.88 16.14 10.50
N PRO A 281 -5.88 15.75 9.68
CA PRO A 281 -7.14 15.17 10.17
C PRO A 281 -7.02 13.92 11.04
N TYR A 282 -5.91 13.17 10.96
CA TYR A 282 -5.71 11.92 11.70
C TYR A 282 -5.03 12.13 13.05
N ILE A 283 -4.42 13.29 13.30
CA ILE A 283 -3.56 13.52 14.47
C ILE A 283 -4.32 13.37 15.78
N LEU A 284 -5.43 14.11 15.95
CA LEU A 284 -6.25 14.05 17.17
C LEU A 284 -7.03 12.71 17.29
N PRO A 285 -7.64 12.16 16.21
CA PRO A 285 -8.32 10.86 16.29
C PRO A 285 -7.41 9.65 16.60
N LEU A 286 -6.13 9.68 16.20
CA LEU A 286 -5.14 8.67 16.61
C LEU A 286 -4.67 8.88 18.06
N LEU A 287 -4.54 10.13 18.50
CA LEU A 287 -4.03 10.45 19.83
C LEU A 287 -5.09 10.31 20.94
N SER A 288 -6.37 10.38 20.60
CA SER A 288 -7.47 10.25 21.56
C SER A 288 -7.52 8.87 22.24
N ALA A 289 -7.78 8.84 23.55
CA ALA A 289 -8.05 7.62 24.31
C ALA A 289 -9.40 6.98 23.92
N SER A 290 -9.46 6.35 22.75
CA SER A 290 -10.63 5.60 22.26
C SER A 290 -10.31 4.11 22.11
N LYS A 291 -11.32 3.24 22.10
CA LYS A 291 -11.17 1.79 21.95
C LYS A 291 -10.75 1.35 20.53
N SER A 292 -10.12 2.20 19.73
CA SER A 292 -9.86 1.93 18.32
C SER A 292 -8.81 0.85 18.05
N HIS A 293 -8.06 0.38 19.05
CA HIS A 293 -7.17 -0.80 18.99
C HIS A 293 -6.52 -1.05 17.60
N LEU A 294 -5.72 -0.08 17.15
CA LEU A 294 -5.13 -0.09 15.81
C LEU A 294 -3.77 -0.79 15.77
N VAL A 295 -3.37 -1.23 14.59
CA VAL A 295 -1.97 -1.43 14.18
C VAL A 295 -1.61 -0.29 13.24
N VAL A 296 -0.50 0.41 13.48
CA VAL A 296 -0.01 1.54 12.67
C VAL A 296 1.45 1.30 12.29
N LEU A 297 1.75 1.29 10.98
CA LEU A 297 3.12 1.15 10.46
C LEU A 297 3.55 2.49 9.82
N SER A 298 4.78 2.93 10.07
CA SER A 298 5.34 4.14 9.46
C SER A 298 6.76 3.88 8.94
N ASN A 299 6.99 4.25 7.69
CA ASN A 299 8.29 4.21 7.02
C ASN A 299 8.44 5.46 6.14
N ILE A 300 9.48 5.61 5.32
CA ILE A 300 9.67 6.83 4.53
C ILE A 300 8.61 7.02 3.40
N SER A 301 7.92 5.95 2.98
CA SER A 301 7.01 5.96 1.82
C SER A 301 5.53 6.01 2.21
N SER A 302 5.15 5.38 3.33
CA SER A 302 3.75 5.22 3.72
C SER A 302 3.50 5.45 5.21
N ILE A 303 2.22 5.67 5.52
CA ILE A 303 1.60 5.48 6.84
C ILE A 303 0.51 4.45 6.60
N ALA A 304 0.63 3.27 7.22
CA ALA A 304 -0.33 2.20 7.09
C ALA A 304 -1.11 2.01 8.38
N TRP A 305 -2.39 1.67 8.30
CA TRP A 305 -3.22 1.35 9.46
C TRP A 305 -4.14 0.16 9.21
N SER A 306 -4.31 -0.64 10.26
CA SER A 306 -5.21 -1.80 10.30
C SER A 306 -5.92 -1.90 11.66
N MET A 307 -7.02 -2.64 11.68
CA MET A 307 -7.65 -3.15 12.89
C MET A 307 -6.77 -4.24 13.53
N GLN A 308 -6.68 -4.30 14.87
CA GLN A 308 -6.13 -5.49 15.54
C GLN A 308 -7.06 -6.69 15.34
N GLU A 309 -8.38 -6.46 15.36
CA GLU A 309 -9.44 -7.46 15.20
C GLU A 309 -9.40 -8.24 13.85
N ARG A 310 -8.59 -7.79 12.88
CA ARG A 310 -8.28 -8.51 11.62
C ARG A 310 -7.32 -9.69 11.80
N TYR A 311 -6.58 -9.72 12.90
CA TYR A 311 -5.47 -10.65 13.16
C TYR A 311 -5.56 -11.38 14.50
N ILE A 312 -6.29 -10.82 15.47
CA ILE A 312 -6.51 -11.40 16.80
C ILE A 312 -8.01 -11.45 17.11
N GLU A 313 -8.44 -12.43 17.91
CA GLU A 313 -9.84 -12.56 18.34
C GLU A 313 -10.13 -11.74 19.60
N HIS A 314 -9.11 -11.55 20.43
CA HIS A 314 -9.21 -10.88 21.73
C HIS A 314 -8.16 -9.76 21.86
N THR A 315 -8.59 -8.49 21.79
CA THR A 315 -7.72 -7.31 21.92
C THR A 315 -7.22 -7.05 23.35
N ASP A 316 -7.71 -7.80 24.33
CA ASP A 316 -7.24 -7.85 25.72
C ASP A 316 -6.28 -9.03 25.99
N SER A 317 -6.13 -9.97 25.04
CA SER A 317 -5.24 -11.13 25.17
C SER A 317 -3.77 -10.75 24.99
N THR A 318 -3.01 -10.74 26.08
CA THR A 318 -1.58 -10.41 26.06
C THR A 318 -0.76 -11.33 25.14
N SER A 319 -1.15 -12.60 25.00
CA SER A 319 -0.45 -13.54 24.10
C SER A 319 -0.74 -13.22 22.63
N GLU A 320 -2.00 -12.99 22.26
CA GLU A 320 -2.34 -12.64 20.87
C GLU A 320 -1.77 -11.28 20.47
N LEU A 321 -1.73 -10.30 21.40
CA LEU A 321 -1.07 -9.02 21.18
C LEU A 321 0.45 -9.17 20.96
N ALA A 322 1.12 -10.12 21.64
CA ALA A 322 2.53 -10.41 21.44
C ALA A 322 2.79 -11.03 20.06
N ASP A 323 1.97 -11.99 19.64
CA ASP A 323 2.04 -12.58 18.29
C ASP A 323 1.75 -11.53 17.20
N LEU A 324 0.78 -10.66 17.43
CA LEU A 324 0.47 -9.53 16.54
C LEU A 324 1.63 -8.52 16.47
N LYS A 325 2.35 -8.28 17.57
CA LYS A 325 3.55 -7.44 17.58
C LYS A 325 4.64 -8.03 16.69
N VAL A 326 4.84 -9.35 16.70
CA VAL A 326 5.78 -10.04 15.81
C VAL A 326 5.37 -9.89 14.34
N LEU A 327 4.09 -10.07 14.01
CA LEU A 327 3.58 -9.87 12.64
C LEU A 327 3.72 -8.42 12.16
N ALA A 328 3.40 -7.45 13.02
CA ALA A 328 3.54 -6.03 12.71
C ALA A 328 5.00 -5.61 12.52
N THR A 329 5.90 -6.07 13.40
CA THR A 329 7.36 -5.91 13.25
C THR A 329 7.83 -6.49 11.92
N LYS A 330 7.50 -7.76 11.60
CA LYS A 330 7.86 -8.40 10.32
C LYS A 330 7.37 -7.59 9.11
N SER A 331 6.12 -7.13 9.11
CA SER A 331 5.57 -6.36 7.97
C SER A 331 6.25 -4.98 7.84
N ALA A 332 6.54 -4.30 8.95
CA ALA A 332 7.28 -3.04 8.92
C ALA A 332 8.73 -3.21 8.40
N ASP A 333 9.42 -4.27 8.84
CA ASP A 333 10.77 -4.61 8.36
C ASP A 333 10.76 -4.96 6.86
N ASN A 334 9.80 -5.77 6.42
CA ASN A 334 9.57 -6.13 5.01
C ASN A 334 9.35 -4.88 4.12
N GLN A 335 8.50 -3.94 4.55
CA GLN A 335 8.24 -2.70 3.82
C GLN A 335 9.49 -1.79 3.75
N ALA A 336 10.24 -1.67 4.84
CA ALA A 336 11.49 -0.90 4.86
C ALA A 336 12.55 -1.54 3.95
N ALA A 337 12.70 -2.87 3.98
CA ALA A 337 13.65 -3.60 3.15
C ALA A 337 13.32 -3.53 1.65
N TYR A 338 12.03 -3.49 1.26
CA TYR A 338 11.60 -3.24 -0.12
C TYR A 338 11.98 -1.83 -0.58
N ILE A 339 11.80 -0.82 0.26
CA ILE A 339 12.21 0.56 -0.03
C ILE A 339 13.74 0.65 -0.17
N ASP A 340 14.48 0.03 0.75
CA ASP A 340 15.95 0.00 0.72
C ASP A 340 16.48 -0.77 -0.50
N PHE A 341 15.82 -1.84 -0.95
CA PHE A 341 16.13 -2.51 -2.21
C PHE A 341 16.03 -1.54 -3.40
N TRP A 342 14.91 -0.84 -3.53
CA TRP A 342 14.74 0.13 -4.61
C TRP A 342 15.69 1.31 -4.50
N ALA A 343 16.04 1.76 -3.29
CA ALA A 343 17.03 2.82 -3.10
C ALA A 343 18.43 2.41 -3.61
N ARG A 344 18.84 1.14 -3.43
CA ARG A 344 20.09 0.61 -4.01
C ARG A 344 20.03 0.44 -5.53
N MET A 345 18.87 0.09 -6.08
CA MET A 345 18.69 -0.11 -7.53
C MET A 345 18.56 1.20 -8.32
N VAL A 346 18.00 2.25 -7.71
CA VAL A 346 17.76 3.56 -8.36
C VAL A 346 18.16 4.75 -7.47
N PRO A 347 19.45 4.86 -7.07
CA PRO A 347 19.89 5.83 -6.05
C PRO A 347 19.62 7.30 -6.40
N GLU A 348 19.72 7.68 -7.67
CA GLU A 348 19.42 9.04 -8.14
C GLU A 348 17.93 9.40 -8.03
N GLN A 349 17.05 8.41 -8.14
CA GLN A 349 15.59 8.56 -8.10
C GLN A 349 14.98 8.18 -6.75
N ALA A 350 15.78 7.65 -5.81
CA ALA A 350 15.33 7.15 -4.50
C ALA A 350 14.58 8.21 -3.67
N GLY A 351 14.84 9.50 -3.91
CA GLY A 351 14.07 10.61 -3.35
C GLY A 351 12.56 10.55 -3.62
N ASN A 352 12.13 9.98 -4.76
CA ASN A 352 10.72 9.84 -5.14
C ASN A 352 9.92 8.88 -4.24
N MET A 353 10.60 8.07 -3.44
CA MET A 353 9.96 7.19 -2.46
C MET A 353 9.56 7.95 -1.18
N LYS A 354 10.16 9.12 -0.89
CA LYS A 354 9.88 9.91 0.31
C LYS A 354 8.47 10.53 0.24
N THR A 355 7.47 9.83 0.77
CA THR A 355 6.05 10.19 0.58
C THR A 355 5.17 9.91 1.79
N ASN A 356 3.98 10.53 1.80
CA ASN A 356 2.95 10.35 2.82
C ASN A 356 1.74 9.60 2.24
N ARG A 357 2.00 8.42 1.65
CA ARG A 357 0.96 7.52 1.12
C ARG A 357 0.21 6.89 2.28
N LEU A 358 -1.11 6.89 2.23
CA LEU A 358 -1.95 6.24 3.23
C LEU A 358 -2.26 4.83 2.76
N VAL A 359 -2.09 3.83 3.62
CA VAL A 359 -2.42 2.44 3.34
C VAL A 359 -3.48 1.99 4.33
N THR A 360 -4.70 1.75 3.83
CA THR A 360 -5.83 1.32 4.66
C THR A 360 -6.04 -0.17 4.48
N ASP A 361 -5.94 -0.95 5.56
CA ASP A 361 -6.20 -2.39 5.50
C ASP A 361 -7.71 -2.71 5.45
N GLY A 362 -8.05 -3.93 5.01
CA GLY A 362 -9.43 -4.38 4.86
C GLY A 362 -10.15 -4.66 6.18
N PHE A 363 -11.47 -4.74 6.14
CA PHE A 363 -12.31 -4.84 7.35
C PHE A 363 -12.76 -6.27 7.71
N SER A 364 -12.12 -7.33 7.20
CA SER A 364 -12.40 -8.70 7.69
C SER A 364 -11.87 -8.89 9.12
N VAL A 365 -12.65 -9.63 9.92
CA VAL A 365 -12.44 -9.85 11.35
C VAL A 365 -12.13 -11.33 11.59
N LYS A 366 -11.12 -11.63 12.42
CA LYS A 366 -10.76 -13.01 12.80
C LYS A 366 -11.92 -13.65 13.58
N GLY A 367 -12.07 -14.98 13.45
CA GLY A 367 -13.17 -15.74 14.06
C GLY A 367 -14.55 -15.56 13.40
N ARG A 368 -14.77 -14.57 12.51
CA ARG A 368 -16.08 -14.28 11.89
C ARG A 368 -16.33 -14.98 10.53
N GLY A 369 -15.61 -16.06 10.22
CA GLY A 369 -15.71 -16.79 8.96
C GLY A 369 -14.83 -16.21 7.86
N THR A 370 -15.30 -16.21 6.60
CA THR A 370 -14.53 -15.80 5.41
C THR A 370 -15.32 -14.83 4.51
N GLY A 371 -14.61 -14.16 3.59
CA GLY A 371 -15.20 -13.26 2.60
C GLY A 371 -16.05 -12.14 3.21
N GLN A 372 -17.22 -11.88 2.62
CA GLN A 372 -18.14 -10.84 3.09
C GLN A 372 -18.68 -11.10 4.50
N ALA A 373 -18.83 -12.37 4.92
CA ALA A 373 -19.36 -12.70 6.26
C ALA A 373 -18.40 -12.29 7.38
N ALA A 374 -17.09 -12.32 7.12
CA ALA A 374 -16.07 -11.85 8.05
C ALA A 374 -15.98 -10.32 8.13
N TRP A 375 -16.57 -9.58 7.19
CA TRP A 375 -16.38 -8.13 7.07
C TRP A 375 -17.15 -7.37 8.15
N SER A 376 -16.47 -6.50 8.90
CA SER A 376 -17.10 -5.64 9.90
C SER A 376 -18.14 -4.73 9.24
N PRO A 377 -19.37 -4.65 9.77
CA PRO A 377 -20.32 -3.59 9.44
C PRO A 377 -19.71 -2.20 9.61
N LYS A 378 -20.28 -1.21 8.91
CA LYS A 378 -19.81 0.19 8.91
C LYS A 378 -19.98 0.92 10.25
N PHE A 379 -20.95 0.49 11.06
CA PHE A 379 -21.29 1.07 12.36
C PHE A 379 -22.20 0.12 13.16
N GLY A 380 -22.32 0.38 14.46
CA GLY A 380 -23.25 -0.28 15.38
C GLY A 380 -22.63 -1.42 16.18
N ASP A 381 -23.42 -2.04 17.04
CA ASP A 381 -22.96 -2.96 18.10
C ASP A 381 -22.25 -4.23 17.58
N THR A 382 -22.43 -4.56 16.29
CA THR A 382 -21.74 -5.68 15.62
C THR A 382 -20.54 -5.25 14.77
N ALA A 383 -20.31 -3.95 14.57
CA ALA A 383 -19.05 -3.44 14.03
C ALA A 383 -17.93 -3.59 15.07
N THR A 384 -16.68 -3.67 14.62
CA THR A 384 -15.52 -3.70 15.51
C THR A 384 -15.30 -2.34 16.19
N ASP A 385 -14.62 -2.33 17.34
CA ASP A 385 -14.32 -1.08 18.04
C ASP A 385 -13.39 -0.18 17.19
N SER A 386 -12.45 -0.78 16.45
CA SER A 386 -11.71 -0.13 15.36
C SER A 386 -12.61 0.65 14.40
N VAL A 387 -13.69 0.04 13.89
CA VAL A 387 -14.57 0.68 12.90
C VAL A 387 -15.46 1.74 13.55
N ASN A 388 -16.06 1.45 14.71
CA ASN A 388 -16.93 2.40 15.42
C ASN A 388 -16.16 3.65 15.89
N ASN A 389 -14.89 3.52 16.30
CA ASN A 389 -14.12 4.61 16.89
C ASN A 389 -13.19 5.32 15.89
N PHE A 390 -12.67 4.65 14.86
CA PHE A 390 -11.70 5.25 13.92
C PHE A 390 -12.15 5.22 12.46
N PHE A 391 -12.31 4.05 11.86
CA PHE A 391 -12.47 3.95 10.39
C PHE A 391 -13.82 4.49 9.88
N GLY A 392 -14.92 4.23 10.59
CA GLY A 392 -16.23 4.81 10.29
C GLY A 392 -16.23 6.35 10.42
N PRO A 393 -15.86 6.91 11.60
CA PRO A 393 -15.83 8.36 11.85
C PRO A 393 -14.91 9.18 10.94
N LEU A 394 -13.86 8.57 10.38
CA LEU A 394 -12.95 9.19 9.42
C LEU A 394 -13.37 8.98 7.95
N GLY A 395 -14.41 8.19 7.69
CA GLY A 395 -14.83 7.83 6.33
C GLY A 395 -13.78 6.98 5.58
N LEU A 396 -13.05 6.14 6.31
CA LEU A 396 -12.08 5.17 5.78
C LEU A 396 -12.70 3.78 5.58
N TRP A 397 -13.83 3.48 6.22
CA TRP A 397 -14.52 2.20 6.03
C TRP A 397 -15.05 2.03 4.60
N SER A 398 -14.88 0.84 4.04
CA SER A 398 -15.31 0.47 2.69
C SER A 398 -16.06 -0.88 2.67
N SER A 399 -16.99 -1.04 1.72
CA SER A 399 -17.76 -2.29 1.56
C SER A 399 -16.92 -3.37 0.87
N TYR A 400 -16.92 -4.60 1.41
CA TYR A 400 -16.22 -5.77 0.89
C TYR A 400 -16.16 -5.86 -0.65
N ARG A 401 -14.96 -6.12 -1.18
CA ARG A 401 -14.69 -6.47 -2.58
C ARG A 401 -13.77 -7.67 -2.63
N PHE A 402 -13.95 -8.54 -3.62
CA PHE A 402 -13.04 -9.64 -3.90
C PHE A 402 -11.93 -9.20 -4.85
N VAL A 403 -11.11 -8.26 -4.37
CA VAL A 403 -9.93 -7.69 -5.03
C VAL A 403 -8.76 -7.83 -4.04
N GLY A 404 -7.51 -7.89 -4.50
CA GLY A 404 -6.33 -7.95 -3.62
C GLY A 404 -6.14 -6.65 -2.84
N ALA A 405 -5.70 -5.62 -3.55
CA ALA A 405 -5.61 -4.23 -3.14
C ALA A 405 -6.01 -3.32 -4.33
N GLU A 406 -6.07 -2.02 -4.12
CA GLU A 406 -6.14 -1.03 -5.20
C GLU A 406 -5.43 0.29 -4.82
N ALA A 407 -4.67 0.86 -5.76
CA ALA A 407 -4.20 2.24 -5.71
C ALA A 407 -5.33 3.22 -6.08
N SER A 408 -5.81 3.98 -5.11
CA SER A 408 -6.70 5.13 -5.30
C SER A 408 -5.89 6.43 -5.31
N GLY A 409 -5.41 6.82 -6.49
CA GLY A 409 -4.49 7.95 -6.65
C GLY A 409 -3.11 7.60 -6.10
N GLN A 410 -2.68 8.25 -5.01
CA GLN A 410 -1.43 7.92 -4.31
C GLN A 410 -1.62 7.00 -3.10
N ASP A 411 -2.86 6.79 -2.65
CA ASP A 411 -3.16 6.00 -1.46
C ASP A 411 -3.58 4.58 -1.85
N ILE A 412 -3.37 3.61 -0.96
CA ILE A 412 -3.59 2.18 -1.21
C ILE A 412 -4.69 1.67 -0.27
N THR A 413 -5.65 0.93 -0.81
CA THR A 413 -6.63 0.19 -0.01
C THR A 413 -6.36 -1.31 -0.18
N MET A 414 -6.05 -2.01 0.91
CA MET A 414 -6.05 -3.48 0.91
C MET A 414 -7.48 -3.96 1.09
N TRP A 415 -7.90 -4.94 0.30
CA TRP A 415 -9.25 -5.50 0.36
C TRP A 415 -9.21 -6.89 1.01
N ILE A 416 -8.91 -7.94 0.22
CA ILE A 416 -8.71 -9.30 0.74
C ILE A 416 -7.25 -9.58 1.09
N ALA A 417 -6.29 -8.86 0.49
CA ALA A 417 -4.90 -8.86 0.96
C ALA A 417 -4.84 -8.29 2.38
N ARG A 418 -3.93 -8.80 3.21
CA ARG A 418 -3.87 -8.46 4.64
C ARG A 418 -2.50 -7.85 4.93
N LEU A 419 -2.46 -6.58 5.33
CA LEU A 419 -1.25 -5.76 5.50
C LEU A 419 -0.09 -6.45 6.25
N LEU A 420 -0.39 -7.28 7.25
CA LEU A 420 0.60 -7.93 8.11
C LEU A 420 1.01 -9.35 7.69
N ASP A 421 0.45 -9.91 6.62
CA ASP A 421 0.90 -11.18 6.06
C ASP A 421 1.55 -11.02 4.67
N ASP A 422 2.05 -12.13 4.13
CA ASP A 422 2.82 -12.16 2.90
C ASP A 422 1.96 -11.68 1.69
N THR A 423 0.63 -11.81 1.74
CA THR A 423 -0.26 -11.24 0.69
C THR A 423 -0.27 -9.72 0.72
N GLY A 424 -0.22 -9.11 1.91
CA GLY A 424 -0.12 -7.66 2.07
C GLY A 424 1.24 -7.11 1.63
N ALA A 425 2.32 -7.84 1.91
CA ALA A 425 3.66 -7.46 1.45
C ALA A 425 3.84 -7.60 -0.08
N SER A 426 3.18 -8.57 -0.70
CA SER A 426 3.08 -8.71 -2.16
C SER A 426 2.28 -7.55 -2.77
N ALA A 427 1.04 -7.34 -2.30
CA ALA A 427 0.16 -6.28 -2.77
C ALA A 427 0.75 -4.87 -2.57
N TYR A 428 1.47 -4.61 -1.46
CA TYR A 428 2.13 -3.33 -1.24
C TYR A 428 3.19 -3.03 -2.31
N GLY A 429 4.01 -4.01 -2.69
CA GLY A 429 4.98 -3.87 -3.77
C GLY A 429 4.33 -3.73 -5.16
N HIS A 430 3.23 -4.44 -5.39
CA HIS A 430 2.41 -4.34 -6.60
C HIS A 430 1.86 -2.92 -6.80
N GLU A 431 1.14 -2.39 -5.80
CA GLU A 431 0.51 -1.06 -5.89
C GLU A 431 1.54 0.08 -5.92
N LEU A 432 2.66 -0.05 -5.19
CA LEU A 432 3.78 0.88 -5.33
C LEU A 432 4.38 0.84 -6.74
N THR A 433 4.40 -0.31 -7.41
CA THR A 433 4.90 -0.41 -8.79
C THR A 433 4.04 0.41 -9.75
N HIS A 434 2.70 0.33 -9.70
CA HIS A 434 1.85 1.20 -10.52
C HIS A 434 2.18 2.69 -10.35
N GLN A 435 2.52 3.11 -9.14
CA GLN A 435 2.75 4.52 -8.80
C GLN A 435 4.20 5.00 -9.00
N LEU A 436 5.19 4.11 -8.95
CA LEU A 436 6.62 4.45 -8.93
C LEU A 436 7.41 3.92 -10.13
N ALA A 437 6.88 2.99 -10.92
CA ALA A 437 7.62 2.37 -12.02
C ALA A 437 8.21 3.40 -12.99
N GLY A 438 7.40 4.31 -13.52
CA GLY A 438 7.85 5.28 -14.53
C GLY A 438 8.79 6.37 -14.01
N SER A 439 8.55 6.88 -12.79
CA SER A 439 9.31 7.98 -12.19
C SER A 439 10.58 7.53 -11.47
N THR A 440 10.60 6.28 -11.00
CA THR A 440 11.56 5.81 -10.00
C THR A 440 12.26 4.54 -10.48
N TYR A 441 11.55 3.42 -10.60
CA TYR A 441 12.17 2.12 -10.87
C TYR A 441 12.82 2.08 -12.27
N LEU A 442 12.14 2.62 -13.29
CA LEU A 442 12.66 2.81 -14.64
C LEU A 442 13.53 4.09 -14.78
N LYS A 443 14.18 4.50 -13.68
CA LYS A 443 15.14 5.62 -13.61
C LYS A 443 14.65 6.97 -14.17
N GLY A 444 13.33 7.20 -14.10
CA GLY A 444 12.69 8.41 -14.62
C GLY A 444 12.46 8.45 -16.13
N HIS A 445 12.75 7.37 -16.87
CA HIS A 445 12.49 7.27 -18.30
C HIS A 445 11.00 7.05 -18.65
N GLY A 446 10.13 6.88 -17.66
CA GLY A 446 8.71 6.57 -17.86
C GLY A 446 8.45 5.14 -18.33
N ILE A 447 7.24 4.63 -18.08
CA ILE A 447 6.82 3.29 -18.55
C ILE A 447 6.76 3.29 -20.08
N ARG A 448 7.24 2.22 -20.72
CA ARG A 448 7.23 2.06 -22.18
C ARG A 448 5.83 2.30 -22.76
N SER A 449 5.77 3.17 -23.77
CA SER A 449 4.51 3.50 -24.43
C SER A 449 3.91 2.26 -25.10
N GLY A 450 2.63 2.01 -24.86
CA GLY A 450 1.88 0.87 -25.42
C GLY A 450 1.90 -0.42 -24.58
N THR A 451 2.56 -0.45 -23.42
CA THR A 451 2.49 -1.60 -22.50
C THR A 451 1.30 -1.53 -21.55
N SER A 452 0.86 -2.70 -21.07
CA SER A 452 -0.24 -2.80 -20.13
C SER A 452 0.11 -2.22 -18.74
N ALA A 453 -0.91 -1.88 -17.95
CA ALA A 453 -0.73 -1.36 -16.58
C ALA A 453 -0.20 -2.46 -15.65
N GLU A 454 -0.57 -3.72 -15.91
CA GLU A 454 -0.20 -4.92 -15.15
C GLU A 454 1.15 -5.53 -15.55
N LEU A 455 1.78 -5.07 -16.65
CA LEU A 455 3.02 -5.65 -17.16
C LEU A 455 4.15 -5.66 -16.11
N LEU A 456 4.34 -4.54 -15.42
CA LEU A 456 5.43 -4.36 -14.45
C LEU A 456 5.09 -4.83 -13.03
N PRO A 457 3.90 -4.58 -12.47
CA PRO A 457 3.53 -5.08 -11.15
C PRO A 457 3.56 -6.61 -11.12
N ARG A 458 2.72 -7.30 -11.91
CA ARG A 458 2.67 -8.76 -11.88
C ARG A 458 3.85 -9.38 -12.61
N GLY A 459 4.61 -10.23 -11.92
CA GLY A 459 5.64 -11.08 -12.52
C GLY A 459 6.97 -10.41 -12.88
N LEU A 460 7.18 -9.14 -12.50
CA LEU A 460 8.48 -8.43 -12.60
C LEU A 460 8.86 -7.74 -11.28
N TYR A 461 8.08 -6.78 -10.79
CA TYR A 461 8.42 -5.94 -9.61
C TYR A 461 7.58 -6.23 -8.35
N GLU A 462 6.87 -7.35 -8.34
CA GLU A 462 6.13 -7.92 -7.21
C GLU A 462 6.86 -9.17 -6.68
N THR A 463 6.91 -9.31 -5.35
CA THR A 463 7.28 -10.57 -4.70
C THR A 463 6.06 -11.49 -4.68
N PHE A 464 6.17 -12.68 -5.27
CA PHE A 464 5.09 -13.67 -5.30
C PHE A 464 5.24 -14.69 -4.15
N GLU A 465 4.88 -15.96 -4.36
CA GLU A 465 5.00 -17.04 -3.37
C GLU A 465 6.42 -17.64 -3.29
N HIS A 466 6.79 -18.13 -2.10
CA HIS A 466 8.11 -18.72 -1.80
C HIS A 466 8.49 -19.92 -2.69
N ASN A 467 7.51 -20.81 -2.93
CA ASN A 467 7.70 -22.12 -3.56
C ASN A 467 7.09 -22.24 -4.96
N ASP A 468 6.78 -21.12 -5.63
CA ASP A 468 6.33 -21.13 -7.03
C ASP A 468 7.54 -21.12 -7.99
N PRO A 469 7.68 -22.09 -8.91
CA PRO A 469 8.85 -22.20 -9.79
C PRO A 469 8.79 -21.20 -10.95
N ILE A 470 8.86 -19.91 -10.64
CA ILE A 470 8.79 -18.80 -11.60
C ILE A 470 10.07 -17.94 -11.60
N TYR A 471 10.32 -17.24 -12.70
CA TYR A 471 11.29 -16.15 -12.73
C TYR A 471 10.77 -15.00 -11.88
N ALA A 472 11.43 -14.75 -10.75
CA ALA A 472 11.09 -13.72 -9.80
C ALA A 472 12.32 -13.21 -9.04
N LEU A 473 12.17 -12.03 -8.43
CA LEU A 473 13.05 -11.54 -7.37
C LEU A 473 12.19 -11.37 -6.12
N ASN A 474 12.60 -11.97 -5.00
CA ASN A 474 12.04 -11.62 -3.71
C ASN A 474 12.61 -10.26 -3.29
N GLN A 475 11.72 -9.26 -3.32
CA GLN A 475 12.00 -7.84 -3.12
C GLN A 475 11.43 -7.32 -1.79
N SER A 476 10.58 -8.09 -1.10
CA SER A 476 9.84 -7.61 0.08
C SER A 476 9.74 -8.59 1.26
N MET A 477 10.24 -9.84 1.17
CA MET A 477 10.08 -10.83 2.24
C MET A 477 11.40 -11.47 2.69
N SER A 478 11.36 -12.12 3.85
CA SER A 478 12.41 -13.05 4.31
C SER A 478 11.83 -14.46 4.42
N TRP A 479 12.46 -15.39 3.71
CA TRP A 479 12.05 -16.79 3.56
C TRP A 479 13.20 -17.75 3.89
N PRO A 480 12.95 -19.06 4.06
CA PRO A 480 14.02 -20.07 4.10
C PRO A 480 14.77 -20.18 2.75
N GLU A 481 15.92 -20.86 2.74
CA GLU A 481 16.74 -21.00 1.53
C GLU A 481 16.27 -22.11 0.55
N ASP A 482 15.21 -22.84 0.87
CA ASP A 482 14.72 -24.03 0.13
C ASP A 482 13.78 -23.74 -1.05
N GLY A 483 13.26 -22.50 -1.18
CA GLY A 483 12.37 -22.09 -2.29
C GLY A 483 13.10 -21.76 -3.59
N TYR A 484 12.36 -21.33 -4.62
CA TYR A 484 12.95 -21.09 -5.96
C TYR A 484 13.64 -19.74 -6.09
N ALA A 485 13.08 -18.70 -5.47
CA ALA A 485 13.63 -17.34 -5.45
C ALA A 485 14.70 -17.15 -4.35
N ASN A 486 15.22 -15.93 -4.20
CA ASN A 486 16.15 -15.59 -3.12
C ASN A 486 15.45 -15.55 -1.75
N ALA A 487 16.12 -16.05 -0.73
CA ALA A 487 15.61 -16.14 0.64
C ALA A 487 15.47 -14.76 1.30
N SER A 488 16.47 -13.90 1.14
CA SER A 488 16.47 -12.53 1.67
C SER A 488 16.75 -11.51 0.57
N ILE A 489 16.09 -10.35 0.67
CA ILE A 489 16.30 -9.17 -0.17
C ILE A 489 17.70 -8.57 0.04
N THR A 490 18.19 -8.63 1.29
CA THR A 490 19.41 -7.95 1.74
C THR A 490 20.70 -8.48 1.11
N ARG A 491 20.62 -9.61 0.38
CA ARG A 491 21.70 -10.11 -0.48
C ARG A 491 22.04 -9.15 -1.62
N PHE A 492 21.05 -8.39 -2.10
CA PHE A 492 21.19 -7.55 -3.28
C PHE A 492 21.72 -6.19 -2.86
N ARG A 493 23.01 -5.98 -3.14
CA ARG A 493 23.76 -4.77 -2.75
C ARG A 493 23.78 -3.72 -3.86
N ASP A 494 23.61 -4.16 -5.11
CA ASP A 494 23.68 -3.35 -6.32
C ASP A 494 23.08 -4.11 -7.51
N GLU A 495 23.00 -3.45 -8.67
CA GLU A 495 22.52 -4.05 -9.93
C GLU A 495 23.36 -5.26 -10.38
N ALA A 496 24.67 -5.29 -10.09
CA ALA A 496 25.55 -6.37 -10.50
C ALA A 496 25.23 -7.66 -9.74
N SER A 497 24.86 -7.56 -8.46
CA SER A 497 24.42 -8.69 -7.63
C SER A 497 23.06 -9.26 -8.08
N VAL A 498 22.17 -8.41 -8.62
CA VAL A 498 20.90 -8.84 -9.23
C VAL A 498 21.13 -9.47 -10.61
N GLN A 499 22.00 -8.87 -11.43
CA GLN A 499 22.39 -9.42 -12.74
C GLN A 499 23.03 -10.79 -12.58
N ALA A 500 24.01 -10.95 -11.68
CA ALA A 500 24.69 -12.22 -11.44
C ALA A 500 23.71 -13.32 -11.02
N TYR A 501 22.78 -13.00 -10.11
CA TYR A 501 21.72 -13.91 -9.67
C TYR A 501 20.84 -14.38 -10.85
N MET A 502 20.27 -13.45 -11.62
CA MET A 502 19.42 -13.77 -12.77
C MET A 502 20.17 -14.49 -13.89
N LYS A 503 21.44 -14.12 -14.14
CA LYS A 503 22.31 -14.80 -15.10
C LYS A 503 22.53 -16.27 -14.73
N ASN A 504 22.82 -16.55 -13.46
CA ASN A 504 23.07 -17.91 -12.98
C ASN A 504 21.78 -18.77 -13.01
N ILE A 505 20.60 -18.18 -12.76
CA ILE A 505 19.31 -18.83 -13.00
C ILE A 505 19.16 -19.22 -14.48
N LEU A 506 19.37 -18.27 -15.39
CA LEU A 506 19.28 -18.48 -16.84
C LEU A 506 20.34 -19.47 -17.36
N ASP A 507 21.50 -19.56 -16.72
CA ASP A 507 22.52 -20.55 -17.05
C ASP A 507 22.04 -21.98 -16.73
N VAL A 508 21.30 -22.18 -15.63
CA VAL A 508 20.71 -23.50 -15.31
C VAL A 508 19.51 -23.80 -16.20
N THR A 509 18.51 -22.92 -16.23
CA THR A 509 17.25 -23.18 -16.93
C THR A 509 17.49 -23.39 -18.42
N ASN A 510 18.19 -22.49 -19.10
CA ASN A 510 18.44 -22.62 -20.53
C ASN A 510 19.34 -23.83 -20.86
N SER A 511 20.25 -24.27 -19.96
CA SER A 511 21.02 -25.51 -20.17
C SER A 511 20.14 -26.76 -20.11
N LEU A 512 19.16 -26.78 -19.20
CA LEU A 512 18.17 -27.85 -19.10
C LEU A 512 17.19 -27.83 -20.27
N ASP A 513 16.80 -26.65 -20.73
CA ASP A 513 15.93 -26.44 -21.90
C ASP A 513 16.62 -26.90 -23.21
N VAL A 514 17.92 -26.63 -23.36
CA VAL A 514 18.74 -27.13 -24.47
C VAL A 514 18.74 -28.65 -24.51
N ILE A 515 18.98 -29.32 -23.38
CA ILE A 515 19.04 -30.78 -23.32
C ILE A 515 17.68 -31.43 -23.59
N GLU A 516 16.60 -30.86 -23.06
CA GLU A 516 15.24 -31.29 -23.37
C GLU A 516 14.94 -31.18 -24.88
N ALA A 517 15.20 -30.00 -25.46
CA ALA A 517 14.95 -29.76 -26.88
C ALA A 517 15.80 -30.67 -27.77
N GLN A 518 17.08 -30.90 -27.45
CA GLN A 518 17.96 -31.76 -28.23
C GLN A 518 17.46 -33.22 -28.31
N ASP A 519 16.95 -33.80 -27.21
CA ASP A 519 16.38 -35.15 -27.26
C ASP A 519 15.07 -35.18 -28.04
N VAL A 520 14.14 -34.23 -27.80
CA VAL A 520 12.83 -34.18 -28.48
C VAL A 520 12.96 -33.91 -29.99
N LEU A 521 13.88 -33.05 -30.40
CA LEU A 521 14.13 -32.75 -31.82
C LEU A 521 14.62 -33.97 -32.62
N GLY A 522 15.25 -34.95 -31.94
CA GLY A 522 15.63 -36.24 -32.50
C GLY A 522 14.50 -37.27 -32.59
N ARG A 523 13.28 -36.96 -32.12
CA ARG A 523 12.12 -37.87 -32.12
C ARG A 523 11.24 -37.70 -33.37
N SER A 524 10.20 -38.53 -33.48
CA SER A 524 9.25 -38.49 -34.61
C SER A 524 8.47 -37.17 -34.65
N ALA A 525 7.95 -36.81 -35.83
CA ALA A 525 7.12 -35.62 -36.01
C ALA A 525 5.91 -35.60 -35.06
N ALA A 526 5.26 -36.74 -34.83
CA ALA A 526 4.15 -36.85 -33.88
C ALA A 526 4.55 -36.51 -32.43
N VAL A 527 5.75 -36.92 -31.99
CA VAL A 527 6.25 -36.54 -30.65
C VAL A 527 6.60 -35.06 -30.61
N LYS A 528 7.31 -34.54 -31.62
CA LYS A 528 7.61 -33.10 -31.72
C LYS A 528 6.33 -32.24 -31.70
N GLN A 529 5.28 -32.68 -32.38
CA GLN A 529 3.99 -31.99 -32.43
C GLN A 529 3.26 -32.00 -31.08
N ALA A 530 3.28 -33.13 -30.37
CA ALA A 530 2.68 -33.24 -29.04
C ALA A 530 3.48 -32.49 -27.95
N TRP A 531 4.78 -32.29 -28.17
CA TRP A 531 5.69 -31.69 -27.18
C TRP A 531 5.82 -30.17 -27.29
N PHE A 532 5.57 -29.58 -28.47
CA PHE A 532 5.64 -28.13 -28.67
C PHE A 532 4.34 -27.55 -29.22
N ASN A 533 3.91 -26.45 -28.61
CA ASN A 533 2.90 -25.53 -29.13
C ASN A 533 3.60 -24.38 -29.86
N VAL A 534 2.84 -23.54 -30.56
CA VAL A 534 3.33 -22.30 -31.18
C VAL A 534 2.50 -21.12 -30.69
N VAL A 535 3.11 -19.93 -30.65
CA VAL A 535 2.44 -18.70 -30.21
C VAL A 535 2.42 -17.64 -31.33
N ARG A 536 1.34 -16.86 -31.39
CA ARG A 536 1.23 -15.67 -32.24
C ARG A 536 0.55 -14.52 -31.48
N THR A 537 0.79 -13.28 -31.91
CA THR A 537 -0.01 -12.14 -31.46
C THR A 537 -1.33 -12.06 -32.24
N VAL A 538 -2.42 -11.73 -31.55
CA VAL A 538 -3.72 -11.41 -32.16
C VAL A 538 -4.23 -10.06 -31.64
N PRO A 539 -4.96 -9.24 -32.43
CA PRO A 539 -5.50 -7.98 -31.94
C PRO A 539 -6.40 -8.19 -30.71
N SER A 540 -6.19 -7.40 -29.65
CA SER A 540 -6.97 -7.54 -28.41
C SER A 540 -8.40 -7.03 -28.60
N GLU A 541 -9.37 -7.88 -28.25
CA GLU A 541 -10.81 -7.53 -28.30
C GLU A 541 -11.20 -6.56 -27.19
N ALA A 542 -10.51 -6.64 -26.03
CA ALA A 542 -10.78 -5.81 -24.86
C ALA A 542 -10.06 -4.46 -24.91
N TYR A 543 -8.90 -4.41 -25.58
CA TYR A 543 -8.02 -3.23 -25.61
C TYR A 543 -7.69 -2.84 -27.06
N PRO A 544 -8.52 -2.01 -27.73
CA PRO A 544 -8.33 -1.64 -29.13
C PRO A 544 -6.96 -1.02 -29.42
N GLY A 545 -6.20 -1.66 -30.32
CA GLY A 545 -4.83 -1.25 -30.68
C GLY A 545 -3.73 -1.87 -29.83
N ALA A 546 -4.07 -2.77 -28.89
CA ALA A 546 -3.14 -3.67 -28.23
C ALA A 546 -3.27 -5.11 -28.79
N TYR A 547 -2.38 -6.00 -28.35
CA TYR A 547 -2.30 -7.38 -28.83
C TYR A 547 -2.30 -8.38 -27.67
N ASP A 548 -3.17 -9.38 -27.78
CA ASP A 548 -3.15 -10.58 -26.94
C ASP A 548 -2.22 -11.64 -27.56
N GLU A 549 -1.84 -12.65 -26.79
CA GLU A 549 -1.04 -13.79 -27.29
C GLU A 549 -1.88 -15.07 -27.37
N GLU A 550 -1.96 -15.66 -28.56
CA GLU A 550 -2.68 -16.92 -28.80
C GLU A 550 -1.69 -18.10 -28.88
N PHE A 551 -1.81 -19.00 -27.91
CA PHE A 551 -1.06 -20.25 -27.80
C PHE A 551 -1.87 -21.38 -28.45
N MET A 552 -1.29 -22.03 -29.47
CA MET A 552 -1.97 -23.00 -30.33
C MET A 552 -1.19 -24.32 -30.43
N PRO A 553 -1.85 -25.46 -30.69
CA PRO A 553 -1.16 -26.69 -31.08
C PRO A 553 -0.31 -26.45 -32.33
N SER A 554 0.89 -27.05 -32.37
CA SER A 554 1.69 -27.04 -33.59
C SER A 554 1.11 -27.96 -34.67
N THR A 555 1.48 -27.71 -35.93
CA THR A 555 1.09 -28.57 -37.06
C THR A 555 2.12 -29.67 -37.30
N GLU A 556 1.69 -30.80 -37.87
CA GLU A 556 2.59 -31.89 -38.29
C GLU A 556 3.67 -31.41 -39.27
N ALA A 557 3.36 -30.41 -40.11
CA ALA A 557 4.31 -29.81 -41.05
C ALA A 557 5.44 -29.03 -40.33
N GLN A 558 5.10 -28.18 -39.36
CA GLN A 558 6.09 -27.50 -38.50
C GLN A 558 6.92 -28.53 -37.73
N ALA A 559 6.24 -29.46 -37.05
CA ALA A 559 6.88 -30.51 -36.27
C ALA A 559 7.82 -31.39 -37.11
N SER A 560 7.51 -31.63 -38.38
CA SER A 560 8.38 -32.38 -39.30
C SER A 560 9.66 -31.61 -39.63
N ASN A 561 9.56 -30.29 -39.85
CA ASN A 561 10.66 -29.41 -40.26
C ASN A 561 11.61 -29.02 -39.12
N TRP A 562 11.21 -29.12 -37.86
CA TRP A 562 12.08 -28.79 -36.73
C TRP A 562 13.19 -29.83 -36.53
N HIS A 563 14.44 -29.41 -36.68
CA HIS A 563 15.64 -30.24 -36.49
C HIS A 563 16.62 -29.64 -35.47
N THR A 564 16.51 -28.34 -35.20
CA THR A 564 17.38 -27.55 -34.33
C THR A 564 16.57 -26.61 -33.45
N ILE A 565 17.18 -26.13 -32.36
CA ILE A 565 16.58 -25.09 -31.50
C ILE A 565 16.34 -23.80 -32.30
N ASN A 566 17.15 -23.51 -33.33
CA ASN A 566 16.96 -22.33 -34.17
C ASN A 566 15.67 -22.37 -34.99
N ASP A 567 15.17 -23.57 -35.32
CA ASP A 567 13.88 -23.77 -36.01
C ASP A 567 12.72 -23.55 -35.03
N LEU A 568 12.85 -24.02 -33.79
CA LEU A 568 11.91 -23.73 -32.70
C LEU A 568 11.82 -22.22 -32.40
N VAL A 569 12.97 -21.52 -32.42
CA VAL A 569 13.02 -20.05 -32.31
C VAL A 569 12.30 -19.39 -33.49
N GLN A 570 12.49 -19.89 -34.71
CA GLN A 570 11.96 -19.28 -35.92
C GLN A 570 10.42 -19.37 -36.03
N ASP A 571 9.84 -20.45 -35.51
CA ASP A 571 8.40 -20.72 -35.54
C ASP A 571 7.67 -20.31 -34.24
N ASN A 572 8.34 -19.58 -33.33
CA ASN A 572 7.82 -19.18 -32.02
C ASN A 572 7.27 -20.36 -31.22
N ALA A 573 8.05 -21.45 -31.18
CA ALA A 573 7.66 -22.65 -30.46
C ALA A 573 7.85 -22.48 -28.95
N VAL A 574 6.91 -23.04 -28.19
CA VAL A 574 6.94 -23.13 -26.73
C VAL A 574 6.67 -24.58 -26.32
N VAL A 575 7.14 -25.05 -25.17
CA VAL A 575 6.74 -26.41 -24.73
C VAL A 575 5.23 -26.47 -24.52
N ALA A 576 4.61 -27.52 -25.03
CA ALA A 576 3.15 -27.67 -25.01
C ALA A 576 2.58 -27.76 -23.58
N ARG A 577 3.41 -28.06 -22.57
CA ARG A 577 2.99 -28.05 -21.16
C ARG A 577 2.87 -26.65 -20.53
N TYR A 578 3.30 -25.58 -21.20
CA TYR A 578 3.17 -24.22 -20.69
C TYR A 578 1.69 -23.86 -20.47
N GLU A 579 1.30 -23.57 -19.22
CA GLU A 579 -0.08 -23.32 -18.81
C GLU A 579 -0.51 -21.86 -19.07
N ALA A 580 -0.53 -21.45 -20.35
CA ALA A 580 -0.77 -20.08 -20.80
C ALA A 580 -2.06 -19.42 -20.27
N VAL A 581 -3.13 -20.20 -20.05
CA VAL A 581 -4.44 -19.65 -19.65
C VAL A 581 -5.07 -20.52 -18.55
N GLY A 582 -4.89 -20.15 -17.29
CA GLY A 582 -5.62 -20.76 -16.17
C GLY A 582 -5.47 -22.29 -16.03
N GLY A 583 -4.29 -22.82 -16.33
CA GLY A 583 -4.02 -24.27 -16.37
C GLY A 583 -4.17 -24.91 -17.76
N GLN A 584 -4.65 -24.17 -18.76
CA GLN A 584 -4.77 -24.64 -20.13
C GLN A 584 -3.46 -24.43 -20.90
N ARG A 585 -3.10 -25.45 -21.70
CA ARG A 585 -1.90 -25.50 -22.56
C ARG A 585 -1.99 -24.64 -23.83
N THR A 586 -3.19 -24.22 -24.19
CA THR A 586 -3.53 -23.44 -25.38
C THR A 586 -4.66 -22.46 -25.05
N GLY A 587 -4.74 -21.34 -25.75
CA GLY A 587 -5.74 -20.29 -25.50
C GLY A 587 -5.15 -18.90 -25.70
N ILE A 588 -5.92 -17.87 -25.35
CA ILE A 588 -5.50 -16.47 -25.49
C ILE A 588 -5.09 -15.91 -24.13
N ALA A 589 -3.80 -15.64 -23.94
CA ALA A 589 -3.28 -14.84 -22.84
C ALA A 589 -3.52 -13.36 -23.17
N ARG A 590 -4.42 -12.72 -22.42
CA ARG A 590 -4.88 -11.35 -22.69
C ARG A 590 -3.83 -10.30 -22.32
N TYR A 591 -3.78 -9.21 -23.09
CA TYR A 591 -3.14 -7.96 -22.72
C TYR A 591 -3.71 -7.43 -21.39
N ASN A 592 -2.86 -6.83 -20.55
CA ASN A 592 -3.19 -6.45 -19.18
C ASN A 592 -3.62 -7.65 -18.32
N GLY A 593 -3.06 -8.81 -18.62
CA GLY A 593 -3.23 -10.04 -17.86
C GLY A 593 -2.21 -10.18 -16.73
N TYR A 594 -2.42 -11.20 -15.91
CA TYR A 594 -1.60 -11.53 -14.75
C TYR A 594 -0.70 -12.79 -14.90
N PRO A 595 -0.07 -13.09 -16.07
CA PRO A 595 0.78 -14.27 -16.20
C PRO A 595 2.10 -14.11 -15.44
N THR A 596 2.55 -15.19 -14.81
CA THR A 596 3.94 -15.36 -14.36
C THR A 596 4.71 -16.19 -15.39
N ILE A 597 6.05 -16.11 -15.35
CA ILE A 597 6.92 -16.84 -16.29
C ILE A 597 7.55 -18.02 -15.55
N PRO A 598 7.22 -19.29 -15.87
CA PRO A 598 7.76 -20.46 -15.19
C PRO A 598 9.24 -20.69 -15.54
N LEU A 599 10.00 -21.23 -14.59
CA LEU A 599 11.42 -21.56 -14.75
C LEU A 599 11.65 -22.71 -15.73
N PHE A 600 10.74 -23.68 -15.78
CA PHE A 600 10.99 -25.01 -16.37
C PHE A 600 10.19 -25.33 -17.65
N SER A 601 9.30 -24.41 -18.05
CA SER A 601 8.52 -24.49 -19.30
C SER A 601 9.04 -23.44 -20.30
N PRO A 602 10.03 -23.77 -21.16
CA PRO A 602 10.66 -22.79 -22.05
C PRO A 602 9.75 -22.27 -23.16
N SER A 603 9.97 -20.99 -23.50
CA SER A 603 9.66 -20.42 -24.81
C SER A 603 10.94 -20.27 -25.62
N PHE A 604 10.95 -20.83 -26.84
CA PHE A 604 12.11 -20.80 -27.74
C PHE A 604 12.09 -19.60 -28.69
N GLY A 605 10.94 -18.96 -28.93
CA GLY A 605 10.81 -17.77 -29.80
C GLY A 605 9.59 -16.92 -29.42
N ALA A 606 9.67 -15.60 -29.62
CA ALA A 606 8.60 -14.67 -29.26
C ALA A 606 7.78 -14.16 -30.47
N PRO A 607 6.44 -14.04 -30.34
CA PRO A 607 5.59 -13.59 -31.43
C PRO A 607 5.61 -12.06 -31.57
N LEU A 608 5.59 -11.54 -32.80
CA LEU A 608 5.58 -10.09 -33.06
C LEU A 608 4.25 -9.63 -33.67
N SER A 609 3.72 -8.53 -33.14
CA SER A 609 2.61 -7.79 -33.73
C SER A 609 3.03 -7.03 -35.01
N PRO A 610 2.10 -6.48 -35.81
CA PRO A 610 2.40 -5.63 -36.96
C PRO A 610 3.25 -4.38 -36.63
N GLU A 611 3.18 -3.88 -35.39
CA GLU A 611 3.98 -2.77 -34.84
C GLU A 611 5.37 -3.23 -34.36
N GLY A 612 5.64 -4.55 -34.42
CA GLY A 612 6.89 -5.17 -34.00
C GLY A 612 7.01 -5.37 -32.49
N THR A 613 5.91 -5.40 -31.73
CA THR A 613 5.92 -5.68 -30.28
C THR A 613 5.46 -7.09 -29.95
N THR A 614 6.12 -7.71 -28.98
CA THR A 614 5.67 -8.91 -28.26
C THR A 614 4.52 -8.59 -27.31
N GLY A 615 3.81 -9.62 -26.85
CA GLY A 615 2.73 -9.49 -25.87
C GLY A 615 3.22 -9.58 -24.41
N ASP A 616 2.27 -9.48 -23.50
CA ASP A 616 2.49 -9.41 -22.05
C ASP A 616 3.26 -10.61 -21.43
N VAL A 617 3.21 -11.81 -22.04
CA VAL A 617 3.99 -12.98 -21.57
C VAL A 617 5.43 -12.87 -22.06
N HIS A 618 5.61 -12.67 -23.36
CA HIS A 618 6.96 -12.65 -23.94
C HIS A 618 7.75 -11.39 -23.57
N MET A 619 7.09 -10.25 -23.39
CA MET A 619 7.74 -9.05 -22.85
C MET A 619 8.36 -9.30 -21.46
N ARG A 620 7.66 -10.02 -20.57
CA ARG A 620 8.19 -10.39 -19.25
C ARG A 620 9.36 -11.38 -19.37
N ARG A 621 9.26 -12.40 -20.24
CA ARG A 621 10.35 -13.37 -20.50
C ARG A 621 11.61 -12.68 -21.04
N ILE A 622 11.47 -11.79 -22.02
CA ILE A 622 12.57 -11.02 -22.59
C ILE A 622 13.19 -10.09 -21.53
N ALA A 623 12.38 -9.44 -20.69
CA ALA A 623 12.90 -8.59 -19.62
C ALA A 623 13.80 -9.37 -18.63
N TRP A 624 13.43 -10.60 -18.25
CA TRP A 624 14.28 -11.46 -17.42
C TRP A 624 15.59 -11.87 -18.13
N GLU A 625 15.51 -12.24 -19.42
CA GLU A 625 16.67 -12.59 -20.25
C GLU A 625 17.65 -11.41 -20.41
N LEU A 626 17.12 -10.20 -20.58
CA LEU A 626 17.90 -8.97 -20.64
C LEU A 626 18.50 -8.58 -19.28
N LEU A 627 17.78 -8.80 -18.17
CA LEU A 627 18.33 -8.57 -16.82
C LEU A 627 19.56 -9.43 -16.55
N GLY A 628 19.51 -10.72 -16.86
CA GLY A 628 20.66 -11.61 -16.66
C GLY A 628 21.80 -11.38 -17.66
N THR A 629 21.48 -10.95 -18.89
CA THR A 629 22.50 -10.77 -19.95
C THR A 629 23.18 -9.39 -19.88
N TYR A 630 22.40 -8.31 -19.75
CA TYR A 630 22.87 -6.92 -19.85
C TYR A 630 22.68 -6.11 -18.55
N GLY A 631 22.10 -6.71 -17.49
CA GLY A 631 21.89 -6.04 -16.21
C GLY A 631 20.65 -5.13 -16.19
N TYR A 632 20.43 -4.48 -15.05
CA TYR A 632 19.22 -3.68 -14.82
C TYR A 632 19.21 -2.41 -15.69
N SER A 633 20.23 -1.54 -15.55
CA SER A 633 20.38 -0.34 -16.38
C SER A 633 20.70 -0.63 -17.85
N GLY A 634 21.40 -1.72 -18.15
CA GLY A 634 21.87 -2.03 -19.51
C GLY A 634 20.84 -2.74 -20.38
N GLY A 635 19.96 -3.57 -19.79
CA GLY A 635 18.98 -4.37 -20.54
C GLY A 635 17.53 -4.13 -20.12
N MET A 636 17.21 -4.39 -18.84
CA MET A 636 15.82 -4.41 -18.37
C MET A 636 15.15 -3.03 -18.40
N VAL A 637 15.82 -1.98 -17.88
CA VAL A 637 15.28 -0.61 -17.87
C VAL A 637 15.08 -0.05 -19.28
N PRO A 638 16.04 -0.13 -20.23
CA PRO A 638 15.82 0.34 -21.59
C PRO A 638 14.66 -0.39 -22.31
N TYR A 639 14.46 -1.69 -22.06
CA TYR A 639 13.41 -2.50 -22.68
C TYR A 639 11.99 -2.20 -22.17
N LEU A 640 11.87 -1.83 -20.88
CA LEU A 640 10.60 -1.60 -20.20
C LEU A 640 10.22 -0.11 -20.09
N SER A 641 11.04 0.81 -20.61
CA SER A 641 10.85 2.26 -20.51
C SER A 641 10.76 2.98 -21.86
N ASN A 642 10.58 4.31 -21.84
CA ASN A 642 10.71 5.14 -23.04
C ASN A 642 12.15 5.62 -23.32
N GLN A 643 13.18 5.06 -22.66
CA GLN A 643 14.58 5.49 -22.82
C GLN A 643 15.04 5.55 -24.28
N TYR A 644 14.60 4.59 -25.11
CA TYR A 644 14.87 4.55 -26.55
C TYR A 644 13.60 4.74 -27.41
N LYS A 645 12.58 5.42 -26.88
CA LYS A 645 11.37 5.73 -27.64
C LYS A 645 11.70 6.64 -28.83
N PRO A 646 11.35 6.26 -30.07
CA PRO A 646 11.60 7.11 -31.24
C PRO A 646 10.83 8.44 -31.19
N ALA A 647 11.47 9.50 -31.69
CA ALA A 647 10.82 10.79 -31.87
C ALA A 647 9.60 10.67 -32.80
N GLY A 648 8.49 11.30 -32.43
CA GLY A 648 7.23 11.26 -33.19
C GLY A 648 6.26 10.13 -32.82
N VAL A 649 6.67 9.15 -31.99
CA VAL A 649 5.72 8.16 -31.45
C VAL A 649 4.87 8.83 -30.36
N GLU A 650 3.54 8.84 -30.54
CA GLU A 650 2.60 9.45 -29.61
C GLU A 650 2.63 8.79 -28.21
N ALA A 651 2.13 9.49 -27.18
CA ALA A 651 1.98 8.90 -25.86
C ALA A 651 1.01 7.69 -25.90
N GLY A 652 1.35 6.61 -25.22
CA GLY A 652 0.54 5.39 -25.19
C GLY A 652 0.55 4.53 -26.48
N LYS A 653 1.31 4.90 -27.52
CA LYS A 653 1.49 4.07 -28.71
C LYS A 653 2.72 3.17 -28.61
N SER A 654 2.54 1.90 -28.99
CA SER A 654 3.58 0.88 -29.08
C SER A 654 4.66 1.24 -30.12
N PHE A 655 5.85 0.68 -29.94
CA PHE A 655 6.97 0.78 -30.88
C PHE A 655 7.85 -0.47 -30.78
N ALA A 656 8.42 -0.89 -31.92
CA ALA A 656 9.00 -2.22 -32.12
C ALA A 656 10.10 -2.62 -31.13
N ASP A 657 10.06 -3.88 -30.67
CA ASP A 657 11.08 -4.50 -29.81
C ASP A 657 12.47 -4.50 -30.46
N ALA A 658 12.55 -4.84 -31.75
CA ALA A 658 13.81 -4.90 -32.48
C ALA A 658 14.58 -3.56 -32.47
N LEU A 659 13.90 -2.42 -32.42
CA LEU A 659 14.55 -1.11 -32.31
C LEU A 659 15.22 -0.92 -30.95
N ILE A 660 14.63 -1.46 -29.88
CA ILE A 660 15.15 -1.32 -28.51
C ILE A 660 16.24 -2.36 -28.25
N LEU A 661 16.03 -3.59 -28.72
CA LEU A 661 17.00 -4.67 -28.64
C LEU A 661 18.29 -4.34 -29.42
N ASP A 662 18.19 -3.72 -30.60
CA ASP A 662 19.35 -3.15 -31.33
C ASP A 662 20.10 -2.10 -30.48
N LYS A 663 19.38 -1.18 -29.83
CA LYS A 663 19.98 -0.14 -28.96
C LYS A 663 20.62 -0.69 -27.68
N ILE A 664 20.17 -1.84 -27.19
CA ILE A 664 20.81 -2.59 -26.10
C ILE A 664 22.06 -3.35 -26.60
N GLY A 665 22.13 -3.66 -27.90
CA GLY A 665 23.15 -4.52 -28.50
C GLY A 665 22.76 -6.00 -28.57
N ALA A 666 21.49 -6.32 -28.35
CA ALA A 666 20.94 -7.68 -28.38
C ALA A 666 20.51 -8.15 -29.77
N GLY A 667 20.39 -7.25 -30.75
CA GLY A 667 19.86 -7.55 -32.09
C GLY A 667 18.33 -7.60 -32.09
N ASP A 668 17.74 -8.73 -32.42
CA ASP A 668 16.29 -9.02 -32.29
C ASP A 668 16.06 -10.19 -31.30
N ASP A 669 14.80 -10.51 -30.97
CA ASP A 669 14.46 -11.61 -30.04
C ASP A 669 15.05 -12.95 -30.50
N ALA A 670 14.96 -13.24 -31.80
CA ALA A 670 15.51 -14.46 -32.36
C ALA A 670 17.03 -14.54 -32.17
N THR A 671 17.76 -13.43 -32.37
CA THR A 671 19.21 -13.33 -32.15
C THR A 671 19.57 -13.47 -30.68
N LEU A 672 18.82 -12.80 -29.79
CA LEU A 672 18.96 -12.92 -28.33
C LEU A 672 18.83 -14.38 -27.87
N ARG A 673 17.75 -15.06 -28.28
CA ARG A 673 17.48 -16.46 -27.90
C ARG A 673 18.48 -17.45 -28.50
N ARG A 674 18.76 -17.35 -29.80
CA ARG A 674 19.75 -18.23 -30.48
C ARG A 674 21.12 -18.12 -29.82
N THR A 675 21.58 -16.90 -29.54
CA THR A 675 22.86 -16.65 -28.85
C THR A 675 22.82 -17.20 -27.43
N ALA A 676 21.72 -16.99 -26.69
CA ALA A 676 21.58 -17.49 -25.33
C ALA A 676 21.64 -19.02 -25.26
N PHE A 677 20.90 -19.74 -26.10
CA PHE A 677 20.88 -21.20 -26.11
C PHE A 677 22.19 -21.81 -26.64
N ALA A 678 22.77 -21.26 -27.70
CA ALA A 678 24.07 -21.72 -28.22
C ALA A 678 25.17 -21.65 -27.15
N ALA A 679 25.28 -20.51 -26.45
CA ALA A 679 26.26 -20.32 -25.39
C ALA A 679 26.08 -21.26 -24.18
N ARG A 680 24.89 -21.84 -23.96
CA ARG A 680 24.64 -22.85 -22.92
C ARG A 680 24.91 -24.27 -23.44
N ALA A 681 24.58 -24.55 -24.70
CA ALA A 681 24.91 -25.81 -25.37
C ALA A 681 26.43 -26.07 -25.39
N GLU A 682 27.24 -25.04 -25.66
CA GLU A 682 28.70 -25.12 -25.64
C GLU A 682 29.27 -25.37 -24.23
N LYS A 683 28.59 -24.91 -23.18
CA LYS A 683 29.07 -24.94 -21.78
C LYS A 683 28.51 -26.08 -20.93
N LEU A 684 27.78 -27.04 -21.52
CA LEU A 684 27.24 -28.17 -20.78
C LEU A 684 28.34 -28.96 -20.05
N GLY A 685 29.52 -29.12 -20.67
CA GLY A 685 30.68 -29.80 -20.07
C GLY A 685 31.30 -29.08 -18.87
N ASP A 686 31.11 -27.76 -18.78
CA ASP A 686 31.67 -26.93 -17.71
C ASP A 686 30.82 -26.94 -16.44
N LEU A 687 29.61 -27.52 -16.45
CA LEU A 687 28.71 -27.53 -15.29
C LEU A 687 29.33 -28.20 -14.06
N ARG A 688 29.25 -27.55 -12.88
CA ARG A 688 29.71 -28.13 -11.61
C ARG A 688 28.89 -29.39 -11.26
N PRO A 689 29.50 -30.47 -10.75
CA PRO A 689 28.74 -31.63 -10.33
C PRO A 689 27.71 -31.30 -9.25
N VAL A 690 26.51 -31.88 -9.36
CA VAL A 690 25.42 -31.76 -8.36
C VAL A 690 24.87 -33.14 -8.00
N THR A 691 24.43 -33.30 -6.76
CA THR A 691 23.71 -34.50 -6.31
C THR A 691 22.25 -34.14 -6.06
N ILE A 692 21.33 -34.93 -6.61
CA ILE A 692 19.88 -34.75 -6.49
C ILE A 692 19.21 -35.98 -5.88
N GLN A 693 17.98 -35.82 -5.38
CA GLN A 693 17.08 -36.92 -5.08
C GLN A 693 16.02 -37.00 -6.19
N TRP A 694 15.96 -38.12 -6.93
CA TRP A 694 14.98 -38.32 -7.99
C TRP A 694 14.53 -39.78 -8.00
N ASN A 695 13.22 -40.02 -8.11
CA ASN A 695 12.62 -41.37 -8.06
C ASN A 695 13.04 -42.23 -6.84
N ASN A 696 13.27 -41.58 -5.69
CA ASN A 696 13.81 -42.17 -4.45
C ASN A 696 15.27 -42.67 -4.52
N GLU A 697 16.01 -42.28 -5.55
CA GLU A 697 17.44 -42.55 -5.71
C GLU A 697 18.26 -41.27 -5.54
N THR A 698 19.43 -41.41 -4.91
CA THR A 698 20.44 -40.35 -4.81
C THR A 698 21.36 -40.41 -6.02
N ILE A 699 21.23 -39.44 -6.92
CA ILE A 699 21.91 -39.43 -8.22
C ILE A 699 22.90 -38.27 -8.25
N THR A 700 24.16 -38.56 -8.57
CA THR A 700 25.16 -37.53 -8.88
C THR A 700 25.23 -37.30 -10.38
N ILE A 701 25.17 -36.04 -10.78
CA ILE A 701 25.28 -35.57 -12.15
C ILE A 701 26.62 -34.84 -12.25
N ASP A 702 27.60 -35.48 -12.86
CA ASP A 702 28.99 -35.00 -13.00
C ASP A 702 29.39 -34.69 -14.45
N SER A 703 28.52 -35.06 -15.39
CA SER A 703 28.76 -35.11 -16.84
C SER A 703 27.49 -34.72 -17.63
N PRO A 704 27.63 -34.09 -18.82
CA PRO A 704 26.51 -33.82 -19.72
C PRO A 704 25.76 -35.08 -20.12
N GLU A 705 26.46 -36.19 -20.29
CA GLU A 705 25.92 -37.48 -20.73
C GLU A 705 24.93 -38.02 -19.69
N LYS A 706 25.26 -37.95 -18.40
CA LYS A 706 24.34 -38.34 -17.33
C LYS A 706 23.12 -37.41 -17.27
N LEU A 707 23.31 -36.11 -17.51
CA LEU A 707 22.20 -35.16 -17.55
C LEU A 707 21.24 -35.43 -18.73
N ARG A 708 21.78 -35.78 -19.91
CA ARG A 708 20.98 -36.21 -21.08
C ARG A 708 20.23 -37.52 -20.80
N GLU A 709 20.87 -38.50 -20.16
CA GLU A 709 20.26 -39.78 -19.78
C GLU A 709 19.02 -39.57 -18.88
N LEU A 710 19.16 -38.75 -17.83
CA LEU A 710 18.06 -38.45 -16.90
C LEU A 710 16.93 -37.67 -17.58
N MET A 711 17.26 -36.65 -18.39
CA MET A 711 16.24 -35.88 -19.12
C MET A 711 15.48 -36.78 -20.10
N LYS A 712 16.19 -37.66 -20.82
CA LYS A 712 15.57 -38.64 -21.73
C LYS A 712 14.60 -39.56 -21.00
N ALA A 713 15.01 -40.10 -19.85
CA ALA A 713 14.15 -40.95 -19.03
C ALA A 713 12.90 -40.20 -18.54
N ALA A 714 13.03 -38.93 -18.13
CA ALA A 714 11.89 -38.09 -17.75
C ALA A 714 10.92 -37.84 -18.92
N ILE A 715 11.43 -37.51 -20.11
CA ILE A 715 10.63 -37.34 -21.34
C ILE A 715 9.90 -38.65 -21.69
N ASP A 716 10.58 -39.79 -21.60
CA ASP A 716 9.98 -41.10 -21.89
C ASP A 716 8.85 -41.45 -20.91
N MET A 717 8.99 -41.09 -19.62
CA MET A 717 7.93 -41.26 -18.62
C MET A 717 6.71 -40.38 -18.89
N ASP A 718 6.91 -39.11 -19.27
CA ASP A 718 5.82 -38.18 -19.57
C ASP A 718 5.07 -38.60 -20.84
N ILE A 719 5.77 -39.00 -21.91
CA ILE A 719 5.16 -39.54 -23.13
C ILE A 719 4.37 -40.83 -22.83
N ALA A 720 4.93 -41.73 -22.02
CA ALA A 720 4.25 -42.96 -21.62
C ALA A 720 3.00 -42.67 -20.77
N PHE A 721 3.04 -41.65 -19.90
CA PHE A 721 1.88 -41.24 -19.12
C PHE A 721 0.76 -40.71 -20.02
N ASP A 722 1.06 -39.75 -20.91
CA ASP A 722 0.08 -39.12 -21.78
C ASP A 722 -0.60 -40.17 -22.69
N ALA A 723 0.19 -41.09 -23.25
CA ALA A 723 -0.31 -42.21 -24.06
C ALA A 723 -1.17 -43.21 -23.27
N ALA A 724 -0.81 -43.53 -22.02
CA ALA A 724 -1.53 -44.51 -21.20
C ALA A 724 -2.84 -43.99 -20.63
N HIS A 725 -2.96 -42.67 -20.38
CA HIS A 725 -4.10 -42.07 -19.69
C HIS A 725 -4.98 -41.19 -20.58
N ASN A 726 -4.59 -40.94 -21.83
CA ASN A 726 -5.27 -40.05 -22.79
C ASN A 726 -5.61 -38.68 -22.17
N ARG A 727 -4.72 -38.17 -21.33
CA ARG A 727 -4.81 -36.88 -20.64
C ARG A 727 -3.41 -36.38 -20.32
N TYR A 728 -3.27 -35.07 -20.31
CA TYR A 728 -2.03 -34.40 -19.97
C TYR A 728 -1.83 -34.22 -18.46
N LEU A 729 -0.58 -34.28 -18.00
CA LEU A 729 -0.18 -33.74 -16.70
C LEU A 729 -0.17 -32.21 -16.73
N ARG A 730 -0.43 -31.59 -15.57
CA ARG A 730 -0.07 -30.20 -15.31
C ARG A 730 1.45 -30.02 -15.37
N ALA A 731 1.92 -28.81 -15.70
CA ALA A 731 3.34 -28.52 -15.92
C ALA A 731 4.24 -29.06 -14.79
N ARG A 732 3.98 -28.60 -13.56
CA ARG A 732 4.66 -28.99 -12.31
C ARG A 732 4.61 -30.50 -11.98
N ASP A 733 3.66 -31.22 -12.56
CA ASP A 733 3.40 -32.63 -12.27
C ASP A 733 4.14 -33.57 -13.25
N THR A 734 4.66 -33.05 -14.36
CA THR A 734 5.53 -33.77 -15.30
C THR A 734 6.85 -34.22 -14.65
N GLN A 735 7.39 -35.33 -15.12
CA GLN A 735 8.69 -35.83 -14.68
C GLN A 735 9.83 -34.91 -15.13
N VAL A 736 9.70 -34.28 -16.30
CA VAL A 736 10.66 -33.28 -16.79
C VAL A 736 10.75 -32.09 -15.84
N GLU A 737 9.64 -31.48 -15.41
CA GLU A 737 9.71 -30.34 -14.48
C GLU A 737 10.14 -30.76 -13.07
N LYS A 738 9.75 -31.94 -12.59
CA LYS A 738 10.26 -32.50 -11.32
C LYS A 738 11.77 -32.70 -11.33
N LEU A 739 12.32 -33.24 -12.42
CA LEU A 739 13.77 -33.40 -12.59
C LEU A 739 14.46 -32.03 -12.67
N LYS A 740 13.96 -31.10 -13.47
CA LYS A 740 14.52 -29.74 -13.59
C LYS A 740 14.50 -29.00 -12.24
N ALA A 741 13.42 -29.11 -11.47
CA ALA A 741 13.30 -28.51 -10.14
C ALA A 741 14.37 -29.05 -9.16
N GLN A 742 14.56 -30.37 -9.11
CA GLN A 742 15.59 -30.98 -8.25
C GLN A 742 17.01 -30.51 -8.63
N ILE A 743 17.31 -30.44 -9.92
CA ILE A 743 18.62 -29.97 -10.42
C ILE A 743 18.80 -28.47 -10.12
N TYR A 744 17.78 -27.65 -10.34
CA TYR A 744 17.81 -26.21 -10.06
C TYR A 744 18.05 -25.93 -8.57
N LEU A 745 17.33 -26.61 -7.67
CA LEU A 745 17.50 -26.43 -6.23
C LEU A 745 18.87 -26.94 -5.75
N ALA A 746 19.40 -28.02 -6.34
CA ALA A 746 20.76 -28.48 -6.05
C ALA A 746 21.83 -27.47 -6.49
N TYR A 747 21.69 -26.84 -7.68
CA TYR A 747 22.57 -25.73 -8.07
C TYR A 747 22.41 -24.51 -7.18
N LYS A 748 21.18 -24.13 -6.80
CA LYS A 748 20.91 -23.02 -5.89
C LYS A 748 21.64 -23.24 -4.56
N ALA A 749 21.57 -24.43 -3.98
CA ALA A 749 22.28 -24.79 -2.76
C ALA A 749 23.81 -24.77 -2.96
N LEU A 750 24.32 -25.43 -4.01
CA LEU A 750 25.76 -25.51 -4.33
C LEU A 750 26.43 -24.15 -4.55
N THR A 751 25.69 -23.18 -5.07
CA THR A 751 26.20 -21.84 -5.42
C THR A 751 25.83 -20.76 -4.41
N HIS A 752 25.43 -21.16 -3.20
CA HIS A 752 25.00 -20.27 -2.11
C HIS A 752 23.94 -19.28 -2.59
N GLU A 753 22.80 -19.81 -3.03
CA GLU A 753 21.72 -19.10 -3.72
C GLU A 753 22.14 -18.40 -5.03
N PHE A 754 22.91 -19.03 -5.90
CA PHE A 754 23.39 -18.40 -7.16
C PHE A 754 24.22 -17.12 -6.93
N ARG A 755 24.91 -17.01 -5.78
CA ARG A 755 25.99 -16.02 -5.59
C ARG A 755 27.22 -16.40 -6.43
N GLU A 756 27.43 -17.70 -6.64
CA GLU A 756 28.52 -18.25 -7.46
C GLU A 756 28.05 -18.75 -8.83
N SER A 757 29.00 -18.88 -9.76
CA SER A 757 28.80 -19.55 -11.05
C SER A 757 28.43 -21.03 -10.87
N VAL A 758 27.48 -21.48 -11.69
CA VAL A 758 27.12 -22.91 -11.85
C VAL A 758 28.11 -23.69 -12.72
N TYR A 759 28.91 -22.98 -13.51
CA TYR A 759 30.06 -23.54 -14.23
C TYR A 759 31.31 -23.58 -13.34
N ARG A 760 32.14 -24.60 -13.54
CA ARG A 760 33.48 -24.74 -12.99
C ARG A 760 34.33 -23.56 -13.46
N THR A 761 35.21 -23.04 -12.60
CA THR A 761 36.29 -22.17 -13.07
C THR A 761 37.17 -22.95 -14.05
N PRO A 762 37.49 -22.42 -15.24
CA PRO A 762 38.40 -23.07 -16.17
C PRO A 762 39.72 -23.39 -15.46
N ASN A 763 40.14 -24.65 -15.51
CA ASN A 763 41.48 -25.00 -15.06
C ASN A 763 42.48 -24.49 -16.11
N PRO A 764 43.35 -23.51 -15.81
CA PRO A 764 44.31 -22.98 -16.78
C PRO A 764 45.32 -24.04 -17.27
N ASP A 765 45.49 -25.14 -16.54
CA ASP A 765 46.41 -26.23 -16.85
C ASP A 765 45.74 -27.43 -17.56
N ALA A 766 44.43 -27.36 -17.88
CA ALA A 766 43.75 -28.42 -18.62
C ALA A 766 44.07 -28.34 -20.13
N GLN A 767 45.08 -29.09 -20.56
CA GLN A 767 45.38 -29.27 -21.97
C GLN A 767 44.19 -29.92 -22.70
N PRO A 768 43.78 -29.48 -23.91
CA PRO A 768 42.67 -30.08 -24.62
C PRO A 768 42.91 -31.56 -24.92
N ASP A 769 41.95 -32.41 -24.55
CA ASP A 769 41.98 -33.84 -24.87
C ASP A 769 41.59 -34.06 -26.34
N THR A 770 42.59 -34.11 -27.21
CA THR A 770 42.41 -34.39 -28.64
C THR A 770 42.24 -35.89 -28.86
N GLY A 771 41.04 -36.39 -28.53
CA GLY A 771 40.62 -37.76 -28.84
C GLY A 771 40.44 -37.97 -30.35
N ASP A 772 41.53 -38.24 -31.07
CA ASP A 772 41.48 -38.71 -32.46
C ASP A 772 41.25 -40.23 -32.50
N SER A 773 40.28 -40.67 -33.30
CA SER A 773 39.86 -42.06 -33.39
C SER A 773 40.36 -42.71 -34.69
N THR A 774 41.33 -43.63 -34.59
CA THR A 774 41.63 -44.56 -35.70
C THR A 774 41.83 -45.99 -35.20
N ASN A 775 41.01 -46.90 -35.74
CA ASN A 775 41.18 -48.35 -35.59
C ASN A 775 42.39 -48.86 -36.37
N THR A 776 43.13 -49.84 -35.84
CA THR A 776 43.72 -50.93 -36.64
C THR A 776 43.87 -52.19 -35.79
N GLU A 777 43.56 -53.35 -36.36
CA GLU A 777 43.74 -54.68 -35.74
C GLU A 777 45.18 -55.20 -35.97
N GLU A 778 45.79 -55.88 -34.99
CA GLU A 778 46.33 -57.25 -35.12
C GLU A 778 46.97 -57.79 -33.81
N GLN A 779 46.91 -59.10 -33.62
CA GLN A 779 47.50 -59.93 -32.54
C GLN A 779 48.86 -60.54 -33.06
N PRO A 780 49.67 -61.34 -32.32
CA PRO A 780 49.60 -61.76 -30.90
C PRO A 780 50.94 -61.89 -30.10
N ASP A 781 50.79 -62.17 -28.80
CA ASP A 781 51.62 -63.06 -27.92
C ASP A 781 53.12 -62.80 -27.65
N THR A 782 53.48 -62.67 -26.35
CA THR A 782 54.42 -63.58 -25.63
C THR A 782 54.58 -63.16 -24.15
N GLY A 783 54.74 -64.13 -23.24
CA GLY A 783 54.67 -63.91 -21.78
C GLY A 783 56.00 -63.69 -21.04
N GLY A 784 55.93 -63.55 -19.70
CA GLY A 784 57.10 -63.49 -18.82
C GLY A 784 56.76 -63.19 -17.35
N THR A 785 57.14 -64.07 -16.43
CA THR A 785 56.80 -64.01 -14.99
C THR A 785 57.94 -63.50 -14.08
N THR A 786 57.60 -63.27 -12.80
CA THR A 786 58.43 -63.34 -11.55
C THR A 786 59.38 -62.19 -11.13
N GLN A 787 58.96 -61.50 -10.04
CA GLN A 787 59.62 -61.15 -8.73
C GLN A 787 61.12 -61.47 -8.45
N PRO A 788 61.80 -60.95 -7.36
CA PRO A 788 61.24 -60.49 -6.06
C PRO A 788 61.87 -59.27 -5.30
N GLY A 789 61.16 -58.76 -4.27
CA GLY A 789 61.67 -58.65 -2.88
C GLY A 789 62.21 -57.31 -2.33
N GLU A 790 61.54 -56.69 -1.35
CA GLU A 790 61.90 -56.72 0.09
C GLU A 790 60.84 -56.04 1.01
N GLN A 791 60.86 -56.39 2.31
CA GLN A 791 59.99 -55.96 3.43
C GLN A 791 60.92 -55.44 4.58
N PRO A 792 60.52 -55.04 5.82
CA PRO A 792 59.26 -55.31 6.56
C PRO A 792 58.65 -54.19 7.47
N GLY A 793 57.36 -54.38 7.83
CA GLY A 793 56.76 -53.98 9.12
C GLY A 793 56.27 -52.52 9.26
N GLY A 794 55.21 -52.20 10.03
CA GLY A 794 54.29 -53.05 10.81
C GLY A 794 53.90 -52.39 12.15
N GLY A 795 52.63 -52.49 12.57
CA GLY A 795 52.16 -52.05 13.90
C GLY A 795 50.94 -51.11 13.86
N ALA A 796 50.05 -51.23 14.86
CA ALA A 796 48.73 -50.60 14.86
C ALA A 796 48.31 -50.08 16.25
N SER A 797 47.19 -49.34 16.26
CA SER A 797 46.22 -49.20 17.37
C SER A 797 46.50 -48.17 18.48
N SER A 798 45.47 -47.31 18.72
CA SER A 798 44.92 -46.85 20.03
C SER A 798 45.85 -46.16 21.06
N ASP A 799 45.43 -45.23 21.93
CA ASP A 799 44.10 -44.99 22.49
C ASP A 799 43.99 -43.59 23.17
N THR A 800 42.75 -43.21 23.57
CA THR A 800 42.32 -42.33 24.70
C THR A 800 43.06 -41.01 25.08
N GLY A 801 42.27 -40.00 25.51
CA GLY A 801 42.59 -39.36 26.81
C GLY A 801 42.48 -37.84 27.05
N ASP A 802 41.29 -37.25 26.85
CA ASP A 802 40.57 -36.42 27.87
C ASP A 802 40.96 -34.96 28.30
N THR A 803 39.88 -34.22 28.61
CA THR A 803 39.58 -32.95 29.37
C THR A 803 40.57 -31.80 29.65
N GLY A 804 40.00 -30.56 29.62
CA GLY A 804 40.41 -29.42 30.47
C GLY A 804 40.10 -28.03 29.88
N GLY A 805 39.08 -27.30 30.38
CA GLY A 805 38.66 -25.97 29.88
C GLY A 805 38.75 -24.80 30.91
N SER A 806 37.89 -23.77 30.76
CA SER A 806 37.71 -22.55 31.63
C SER A 806 38.57 -21.31 31.21
N THR A 807 38.16 -20.02 31.24
CA THR A 807 36.88 -19.32 31.57
C THR A 807 36.81 -17.86 31.04
N ASP A 808 35.57 -17.33 30.94
CA ASP A 808 35.05 -15.95 31.15
C ASP A 808 35.47 -14.64 30.41
N ALA A 809 34.42 -14.02 29.82
CA ALA A 809 33.87 -12.65 29.98
C ALA A 809 34.68 -11.33 29.81
N GLY A 810 34.18 -10.47 28.89
CA GLY A 810 33.66 -9.14 29.30
C GLY A 810 34.27 -7.83 28.72
N THR A 811 33.39 -7.00 28.13
CA THR A 811 33.47 -5.51 27.95
C THR A 811 34.33 -4.86 26.84
N THR A 812 33.88 -3.66 26.43
CA THR A 812 34.30 -2.79 25.30
C THR A 812 34.53 -1.34 25.80
N PRO A 813 34.88 -0.31 24.97
CA PRO A 813 35.84 -0.21 23.85
C PRO A 813 36.78 1.05 23.91
N ASN A 814 37.57 1.28 22.84
CA ASN A 814 38.25 2.54 22.40
C ASN A 814 39.51 3.03 23.16
N PRO A 815 40.35 3.91 22.54
CA PRO A 815 40.59 4.22 21.11
C PRO A 815 42.11 4.13 20.74
N PRO A 816 42.57 4.70 19.61
CA PRO A 816 43.45 5.87 19.76
C PRO A 816 43.24 7.00 18.73
N ALA A 817 43.73 8.19 19.08
CA ALA A 817 43.76 9.37 18.23
C ALA A 817 45.20 9.89 18.05
N GLY A 818 45.44 10.70 17.00
CA GLY A 818 46.50 11.71 17.00
C GLY A 818 47.50 11.68 15.84
N ASN A 819 47.36 12.65 14.92
CA ASN A 819 48.33 13.69 14.52
C ASN A 819 49.81 13.27 14.20
N ASN A 820 50.55 13.85 13.26
CA ASN A 820 50.44 15.20 12.66
C ASN A 820 51.38 15.35 11.42
N LEU A 821 51.09 16.37 10.58
CA LEU A 821 52.04 17.23 9.84
C LEU A 821 53.16 16.68 8.90
N ASP A 822 52.97 17.00 7.61
CA ASP A 822 53.78 17.98 6.83
C ASP A 822 55.03 17.58 5.99
N THR A 823 55.23 18.40 4.96
CA THR A 823 56.37 18.58 4.02
C THR A 823 56.47 17.61 2.83
N GLY A 824 56.78 18.18 1.65
CA GLY A 824 56.90 17.47 0.37
C GLY A 824 58.14 17.88 -0.43
N THR A 825 57.99 17.95 -1.77
CA THR A 825 59.00 18.24 -2.83
C THR A 825 59.89 17.06 -3.28
N GLY A 826 60.08 16.87 -4.61
CA GLY A 826 61.01 15.84 -5.11
C GLY A 826 60.93 15.31 -6.57
N ASN A 827 60.86 16.17 -7.60
CA ASN A 827 61.34 15.98 -9.00
C ASN A 827 60.93 14.80 -9.96
N MET A 828 60.84 15.21 -11.25
CA MET A 828 60.78 14.49 -12.55
C MET A 828 62.03 13.63 -12.90
N PRO A 829 62.15 12.86 -14.03
CA PRO A 829 61.52 12.97 -15.40
C PRO A 829 60.88 11.68 -16.00
N ASN A 830 59.84 11.70 -16.86
CA ASN A 830 59.65 12.14 -18.28
C ASN A 830 60.17 11.19 -19.41
N THR A 831 59.24 10.53 -20.12
CA THR A 831 59.10 10.38 -21.61
C THR A 831 57.77 9.65 -21.92
N GLY A 832 56.88 10.01 -22.86
CA GLY A 832 56.75 11.24 -23.66
C GLY A 832 55.69 11.10 -24.80
N THR A 833 55.00 12.20 -25.13
CA THR A 833 54.29 12.51 -26.41
C THR A 833 53.06 11.67 -26.86
N THR A 834 52.01 12.23 -27.49
CA THR A 834 51.83 13.56 -28.14
C THR A 834 50.36 14.06 -28.09
N ASP A 835 50.17 15.37 -27.87
CA ASP A 835 49.34 16.36 -28.61
C ASP A 835 47.92 16.02 -29.15
N ASN A 836 46.96 16.94 -29.26
CA ASN A 836 46.86 18.41 -29.08
C ASN A 836 45.36 18.76 -28.89
N SER A 837 44.87 19.93 -28.44
CA SER A 837 45.48 21.20 -28.01
C SER A 837 44.42 22.04 -27.26
N HIS A 838 44.80 22.67 -26.15
CA HIS A 838 44.58 24.10 -25.76
C HIS A 838 43.19 24.78 -26.01
N THR A 839 42.67 25.71 -25.21
CA THR A 839 42.97 26.40 -23.92
C THR A 839 41.72 27.27 -23.62
N GLY A 840 41.37 27.72 -22.42
CA GLY A 840 42.03 27.64 -21.11
C GLY A 840 41.77 28.93 -20.30
N ALA A 841 41.73 28.82 -18.97
CA ALA A 841 41.67 29.89 -17.95
C ALA A 841 40.43 30.82 -17.93
N GLY A 842 39.91 31.20 -16.75
CA GLY A 842 40.25 30.76 -15.39
C GLY A 842 39.49 31.54 -14.29
N ASP A 843 39.50 30.99 -13.08
CA ASP A 843 39.67 31.63 -11.76
C ASP A 843 39.19 33.09 -11.55
N THR A 844 38.50 33.48 -10.46
CA THR A 844 38.44 32.87 -9.11
C THR A 844 37.32 33.47 -8.24
N ALA A 845 36.93 32.73 -7.19
CA ALA A 845 36.44 33.18 -5.87
C ALA A 845 35.10 33.95 -5.71
N GLY A 846 34.40 33.67 -4.59
CA GLY A 846 33.55 34.68 -3.92
C GLY A 846 32.14 34.25 -3.49
N THR A 847 32.04 33.45 -2.43
CA THR A 847 31.05 33.52 -1.33
C THR A 847 29.69 34.23 -1.51
N GLU A 848 28.64 33.45 -1.18
CA GLU A 848 27.48 33.79 -0.33
C GLU A 848 26.34 34.71 -0.82
N ASP A 849 25.13 34.21 -0.53
CA ASP A 849 23.89 34.89 -0.16
C ASP A 849 22.99 35.66 -1.16
N ASN A 850 21.76 35.15 -1.24
CA ASN A 850 20.49 35.89 -1.15
C ASN A 850 20.28 37.13 -2.05
N HIS A 851 19.36 37.06 -3.02
CA HIS A 851 17.94 37.39 -2.74
C HIS A 851 16.96 37.14 -3.91
N ALA A 852 15.67 37.32 -3.59
CA ALA A 852 14.50 37.23 -4.48
C ALA A 852 14.49 38.28 -5.62
N GLY A 853 13.69 38.01 -6.66
CA GLY A 853 13.48 38.94 -7.78
C GLY A 853 12.47 38.47 -8.82
N ASP A 854 11.18 38.46 -8.46
CA ASP A 854 10.06 38.40 -9.42
C ASP A 854 10.10 39.60 -10.40
N THR A 855 9.83 39.39 -11.70
CA THR A 855 8.83 40.18 -12.47
C THR A 855 8.80 39.86 -13.98
N SER A 856 7.58 39.58 -14.46
CA SER A 856 6.91 40.02 -15.71
C SER A 856 7.69 40.40 -17.00
N GLY A 857 7.09 40.07 -18.15
CA GLY A 857 7.47 40.68 -19.43
C GLY A 857 6.81 40.08 -20.68
N ALA A 858 5.54 40.38 -20.93
CA ALA A 858 4.90 40.03 -22.21
C ALA A 858 5.33 41.01 -23.33
N GLY A 859 5.46 40.52 -24.56
CA GLY A 859 5.72 41.34 -25.74
C GLY A 859 5.22 40.68 -27.01
N ALA A 860 4.33 41.35 -27.72
CA ALA A 860 3.90 41.03 -29.07
C ALA A 860 3.88 42.33 -29.88
N ASP A 861 4.37 42.32 -31.14
CA ASP A 861 3.65 42.98 -32.23
C ASP A 861 4.12 42.60 -33.67
N THR A 862 3.19 42.77 -34.63
CA THR A 862 3.27 43.07 -36.08
C THR A 862 4.39 42.60 -37.05
N GLY A 863 4.01 42.27 -38.31
CA GLY A 863 4.88 42.64 -39.45
C GLY A 863 4.78 42.06 -40.90
N ALA A 864 3.60 41.97 -41.54
CA ALA A 864 3.34 42.19 -43.00
C ALA A 864 4.11 41.48 -44.19
N GLY A 865 3.31 40.89 -45.12
CA GLY A 865 3.44 40.94 -46.62
C GLY A 865 4.40 39.97 -47.34
N ASN A 866 4.32 39.69 -48.67
CA ASN A 866 3.26 39.77 -49.70
C ASN A 866 3.72 39.05 -51.02
N THR A 867 2.81 38.77 -51.96
CA THR A 867 2.98 38.45 -53.42
C THR A 867 3.36 37.02 -53.87
N GLY A 868 2.69 36.54 -54.95
CA GLY A 868 3.00 35.30 -55.68
C GLY A 868 1.80 34.66 -56.40
N ASP A 869 1.43 35.14 -57.58
CA ASP A 869 0.22 34.77 -58.37
C ASP A 869 0.54 33.87 -59.58
N THR A 870 -0.38 32.99 -60.02
CA THR A 870 -0.92 32.90 -61.42
C THR A 870 -1.73 31.62 -61.76
N SER A 871 -2.98 31.82 -62.22
CA SER A 871 -3.75 31.07 -63.27
C SER A 871 -4.04 29.55 -63.16
N GLY A 872 -5.24 29.02 -63.50
CA GLY A 872 -6.52 29.64 -63.89
C GLY A 872 -7.50 28.67 -64.61
N THR A 873 -8.78 29.09 -64.82
CA THR A 873 -9.76 28.65 -65.88
C THR A 873 -10.27 27.18 -65.92
N ASP A 874 -11.54 26.80 -66.23
CA ASP A 874 -12.83 27.52 -66.45
C ASP A 874 -14.08 26.56 -66.60
N VAL A 875 -15.32 27.10 -66.51
CA VAL A 875 -16.71 26.69 -66.98
C VAL A 875 -17.44 25.30 -66.84
N ASN A 876 -18.77 25.41 -66.55
CA ASN A 876 -19.99 24.59 -66.91
C ASN A 876 -20.16 23.12 -66.44
N ALA A 877 -21.31 22.65 -65.88
CA ALA A 877 -22.72 22.53 -66.34
C ALA A 877 -22.95 21.47 -67.45
N GLY A 878 -23.92 20.52 -67.43
CA GLY A 878 -24.98 20.12 -66.47
C GLY A 878 -25.84 18.92 -67.01
N GLU A 879 -26.95 18.59 -66.34
CA GLU A 879 -28.11 17.74 -66.78
C GLU A 879 -28.05 16.18 -66.89
N GLY A 880 -29.21 15.54 -66.59
CA GLY A 880 -29.60 14.15 -66.94
C GLY A 880 -29.41 13.05 -65.87
N ASN A 881 -30.37 12.32 -65.27
CA ASN A 881 -31.85 12.23 -65.16
C ASN A 881 -32.36 10.76 -65.40
N ASN A 882 -33.45 10.38 -64.71
CA ASN A 882 -34.18 9.08 -64.67
C ASN A 882 -33.46 7.91 -63.94
N THR A 883 -33.98 7.14 -62.97
CA THR A 883 -35.31 6.74 -62.43
C THR A 883 -36.10 5.62 -63.13
N GLU A 884 -36.23 4.48 -62.43
CA GLU A 884 -37.39 3.56 -62.31
C GLU A 884 -37.11 2.62 -61.11
N GLY A 885 -38.02 2.24 -60.20
CA GLY A 885 -39.37 2.76 -59.90
C GLY A 885 -40.08 1.91 -58.82
N THR A 886 -40.85 2.55 -57.91
CA THR A 886 -42.01 2.03 -57.11
C THR A 886 -41.82 0.80 -56.18
N SER A 887 -42.45 0.62 -55.00
CA SER A 887 -43.41 1.37 -54.13
C SER A 887 -43.53 0.59 -52.79
N GLY A 888 -44.07 1.08 -51.65
CA GLY A 888 -44.69 2.36 -51.29
C GLY A 888 -45.91 2.17 -50.34
N ALA A 889 -46.04 2.99 -49.28
CA ALA A 889 -47.13 3.01 -48.26
C ALA A 889 -47.17 1.80 -47.28
N SER A 890 -47.69 1.83 -46.04
CA SER A 890 -48.17 2.84 -45.07
C SER A 890 -48.94 2.08 -43.96
N GLY A 891 -48.96 2.58 -42.71
CA GLY A 891 -50.15 2.48 -41.84
C GLY A 891 -50.15 1.48 -40.68
N ASP A 892 -50.48 1.99 -39.49
CA ASP A 892 -50.88 1.24 -38.29
C ASP A 892 -52.19 0.46 -38.49
N THR A 893 -52.42 -0.63 -37.72
CA THR A 893 -53.45 -0.69 -36.63
C THR A 893 -53.77 -2.12 -36.12
N HIS A 894 -53.76 -2.25 -34.78
CA HIS A 894 -54.74 -2.95 -33.91
C HIS A 894 -55.26 -4.40 -34.14
N THR A 895 -54.89 -5.26 -33.18
CA THR A 895 -55.70 -6.19 -32.33
C THR A 895 -56.48 -7.43 -32.84
N GLU A 896 -56.35 -8.48 -32.00
CA GLU A 896 -57.35 -9.48 -31.52
C GLU A 896 -57.55 -10.86 -32.18
N GLU A 897 -57.33 -11.86 -31.31
CA GLU A 897 -57.97 -13.17 -31.09
C GLU A 897 -57.90 -14.38 -32.06
N GLN A 898 -57.89 -15.54 -31.39
CA GLN A 898 -57.84 -16.95 -31.81
C GLN A 898 -59.28 -17.47 -32.19
N PRO A 899 -59.55 -18.74 -32.65
CA PRO A 899 -59.02 -19.99 -32.06
C PRO A 899 -58.96 -21.31 -32.90
N GLY A 900 -58.38 -22.35 -32.28
CA GLY A 900 -58.74 -23.78 -32.45
C GLY A 900 -58.05 -24.58 -33.57
N THR A 901 -57.94 -25.92 -33.54
CA THR A 901 -58.12 -26.98 -32.50
C THR A 901 -57.59 -28.31 -33.07
N ASN A 902 -57.02 -29.23 -32.27
CA ASN A 902 -57.51 -30.63 -32.15
C ASN A 902 -56.68 -31.60 -31.26
N ASN A 903 -57.45 -32.39 -30.50
CA ASN A 903 -57.17 -33.67 -29.81
C ASN A 903 -56.60 -34.78 -30.73
N ALA A 904 -56.18 -35.96 -30.27
CA ALA A 904 -55.71 -36.51 -28.98
C ALA A 904 -55.35 -38.00 -29.21
N ASP A 905 -54.67 -38.68 -28.29
CA ASP A 905 -54.90 -40.13 -28.07
C ASP A 905 -54.57 -40.58 -26.63
N ASN A 906 -55.10 -41.74 -26.22
CA ASN A 906 -55.35 -42.12 -24.82
C ASN A 906 -55.01 -43.59 -24.52
N THR A 907 -54.56 -43.94 -23.30
CA THR A 907 -55.07 -45.12 -22.52
C THR A 907 -54.46 -45.24 -21.10
N ASN A 908 -55.33 -45.35 -20.07
CA ASN A 908 -55.33 -46.28 -18.90
C ASN A 908 -54.02 -46.68 -18.14
N THR A 909 -53.95 -46.87 -16.81
CA THR A 909 -54.99 -47.04 -15.74
C THR A 909 -54.42 -46.77 -14.31
N GLN A 910 -55.29 -46.44 -13.35
CA GLN A 910 -55.08 -46.41 -11.87
C GLN A 910 -55.70 -47.70 -11.23
N PRO A 911 -55.84 -47.94 -9.87
CA PRO A 911 -55.66 -47.06 -8.69
C PRO A 911 -55.00 -47.67 -7.42
N GLY A 912 -54.92 -46.90 -6.32
CA GLY A 912 -54.77 -47.43 -4.95
C GLY A 912 -54.61 -46.37 -3.84
N THR A 913 -55.66 -46.10 -3.05
CA THR A 913 -55.70 -45.09 -1.96
C THR A 913 -56.25 -45.63 -0.64
N GLY A 914 -55.86 -45.04 0.49
CA GLY A 914 -56.61 -45.12 1.76
C GLY A 914 -55.92 -44.41 2.94
N GLY A 915 -56.64 -43.59 3.73
CA GLY A 915 -56.07 -43.00 4.96
C GLY A 915 -56.64 -41.68 5.53
N ALA A 916 -57.96 -41.49 5.53
CA ALA A 916 -58.80 -40.52 6.26
C ALA A 916 -58.23 -39.50 7.31
N ASP A 917 -58.62 -38.22 7.12
CA ASP A 917 -59.30 -37.29 8.06
C ASP A 917 -58.69 -36.68 9.36
N ASN A 918 -58.50 -35.33 9.30
CA ASN A 918 -59.33 -34.30 9.97
C ASN A 918 -58.86 -33.54 11.26
N THR A 919 -58.79 -32.18 11.17
CA THR A 919 -58.94 -31.13 12.25
C THR A 919 -57.98 -31.10 13.46
N SER A 920 -57.74 -30.01 14.22
CA SER A 920 -57.96 -28.54 14.12
C SER A 920 -57.30 -27.81 15.33
N THR A 921 -57.04 -26.51 15.22
CA THR A 921 -56.94 -25.47 16.31
C THR A 921 -55.78 -25.42 17.32
N GLN A 922 -55.31 -24.19 17.57
CA GLN A 922 -54.42 -23.70 18.67
C GLN A 922 -55.26 -23.25 19.92
N PRO A 923 -54.74 -22.49 20.92
CA PRO A 923 -53.50 -22.53 21.73
C PRO A 923 -53.79 -22.55 23.28
N ASN A 924 -52.77 -22.37 24.15
CA ASN A 924 -52.68 -21.41 25.30
C ASN A 924 -51.85 -21.91 26.53
N MET A 925 -51.47 -20.99 27.43
CA MET A 925 -50.52 -21.07 28.56
C MET A 925 -51.02 -21.69 29.88
N GLY A 926 -50.09 -22.01 30.82
CA GLY A 926 -50.35 -21.78 32.26
C GLY A 926 -49.53 -22.53 33.34
N HIS A 927 -48.84 -21.76 34.21
CA HIS A 927 -48.46 -22.04 35.63
C HIS A 927 -47.35 -23.09 35.94
N ALA A 928 -46.73 -23.15 37.14
CA ALA A 928 -46.16 -22.17 38.12
C ALA A 928 -45.88 -22.89 39.48
N ALA A 929 -44.71 -22.71 40.12
CA ALA A 929 -44.48 -22.95 41.57
C ALA A 929 -43.09 -22.47 42.07
N ASP A 930 -43.02 -22.00 43.33
CA ASP A 930 -41.87 -21.39 44.04
C ASP A 930 -40.85 -22.41 44.63
N ASN A 931 -39.60 -22.08 45.04
CA ASN A 931 -39.28 -21.34 46.27
C ASN A 931 -37.77 -21.02 46.49
N ASN A 932 -37.46 -19.77 46.86
CA ASN A 932 -36.63 -19.30 48.00
C ASN A 932 -35.33 -20.08 48.42
N THR A 933 -34.12 -19.49 48.52
CA THR A 933 -33.65 -18.53 49.56
C THR A 933 -32.22 -18.02 49.21
N HIS A 934 -31.89 -16.71 49.31
CA HIS A 934 -31.12 -16.02 50.40
C HIS A 934 -29.73 -16.61 50.76
N ALA A 935 -28.64 -15.86 51.08
CA ALA A 935 -28.22 -14.44 50.94
C ALA A 935 -26.76 -14.33 51.47
N GLY A 936 -25.97 -13.26 51.20
CA GLY A 936 -24.77 -12.96 52.02
C GLY A 936 -23.51 -12.30 51.40
N VAL A 937 -23.56 -10.98 51.17
CA VAL A 937 -22.58 -9.94 51.62
C VAL A 937 -21.06 -10.27 51.73
N GLY A 938 -20.22 -9.50 51.02
CA GLY A 938 -19.30 -8.57 51.72
C GLY A 938 -17.76 -8.65 51.58
N ASN A 939 -17.21 -7.86 50.64
CA ASN A 939 -16.23 -6.77 50.88
C ASN A 939 -14.71 -7.01 51.17
N THR A 940 -13.92 -6.00 50.75
CA THR A 940 -12.56 -5.56 51.21
C THR A 940 -11.29 -6.40 50.96
N SER A 941 -10.54 -6.01 49.90
CA SER A 941 -9.14 -5.54 49.92
C SER A 941 -8.18 -5.95 51.06
N ASN A 942 -6.98 -6.46 50.73
CA ASN A 942 -5.76 -5.60 50.70
C ASN A 942 -4.51 -6.26 50.05
N THR A 943 -3.54 -5.40 49.75
CA THR A 943 -2.12 -5.63 49.37
C THR A 943 -1.33 -6.70 50.16
N THR A 944 -0.29 -7.30 49.55
CA THR A 944 1.16 -7.06 49.86
C THR A 944 2.07 -7.88 48.90
N SER A 945 3.26 -7.38 48.59
CA SER A 945 4.28 -8.05 47.75
C SER A 945 5.19 -9.02 48.51
N THR A 946 5.70 -10.06 47.84
CA THR A 946 6.98 -10.69 48.21
C THR A 946 7.78 -11.11 46.96
N THR A 947 9.01 -10.62 46.88
CA THR A 947 10.10 -11.10 46.02
C THR A 947 10.61 -12.47 46.47
N GLU A 948 10.92 -13.37 45.53
CA GLU A 948 12.05 -14.31 45.62
C GLU A 948 12.70 -14.49 44.24
N THR A 949 13.97 -14.93 44.22
CA THR A 949 14.90 -14.94 43.08
C THR A 949 15.67 -16.26 42.97
N PHE A 950 16.27 -16.51 41.80
CA PHE A 950 17.15 -17.65 41.44
C PHE A 950 16.43 -18.98 41.10
N ALA A 951 16.90 -19.82 40.16
CA ALA A 951 18.15 -19.82 39.37
C ALA A 951 17.96 -20.40 37.93
N ASP A 952 18.93 -20.16 37.06
CA ASP A 952 19.07 -20.79 35.73
C ASP A 952 19.29 -22.31 35.76
N VAL A 953 18.67 -23.04 34.83
CA VAL A 953 19.17 -24.31 34.29
C VAL A 953 18.79 -24.48 32.81
N LYS A 954 19.80 -24.71 31.95
CA LYS A 954 19.71 -25.30 30.61
C LYS A 954 21.05 -26.01 30.29
N PRO A 955 21.15 -26.90 29.30
CA PRO A 955 20.09 -27.57 28.53
C PRO A 955 20.27 -29.11 28.43
N GLY A 956 19.26 -29.81 27.88
CA GLY A 956 19.47 -31.06 27.14
C GLY A 956 18.66 -32.29 27.58
N SER A 957 17.59 -32.59 26.86
CA SER A 957 17.36 -33.92 26.27
C SER A 957 16.15 -33.96 25.34
N THR A 958 16.30 -34.80 24.32
CA THR A 958 15.36 -35.22 23.26
C THR A 958 13.95 -35.60 23.71
N LEU A 959 12.95 -35.10 22.98
CA LEU A 959 11.66 -35.76 22.70
C LEU A 959 11.41 -35.58 21.19
N GLN A 960 11.54 -36.61 20.36
CA GLN A 960 10.45 -37.52 19.98
C GLN A 960 9.15 -36.82 19.58
N ASP A 961 9.22 -36.20 18.39
CA ASP A 961 8.34 -36.47 17.25
C ASP A 961 7.01 -37.17 17.59
N SER A 962 5.92 -36.38 17.51
CA SER A 962 4.55 -36.89 17.45
C SER A 962 3.83 -36.18 16.32
N SER A 963 3.82 -36.85 15.17
CA SER A 963 3.18 -36.41 13.94
C SER A 963 1.66 -36.25 14.10
N LEU A 964 1.19 -35.02 14.29
CA LEU A 964 -0.22 -34.68 14.14
C LEU A 964 -0.51 -34.43 12.66
N GLN A 965 -1.19 -35.40 12.03
CA GLN A 965 -1.75 -35.26 10.69
C GLN A 965 -2.79 -34.13 10.67
N ALA A 966 -2.37 -32.93 10.27
CA ALA A 966 -3.30 -31.91 9.80
C ALA A 966 -3.85 -32.36 8.44
N GLY A 967 -5.04 -32.95 8.43
CA GLY A 967 -5.75 -33.34 7.22
C GLY A 967 -6.18 -32.13 6.40
N GLY A 968 -5.26 -31.60 5.60
CA GLY A 968 -5.57 -30.60 4.58
C GLY A 968 -6.37 -31.23 3.46
N THR A 969 -7.69 -31.14 3.53
CA THR A 969 -8.56 -31.41 2.37
C THR A 969 -8.29 -30.36 1.30
N GLN A 970 -7.43 -30.70 0.33
CA GLN A 970 -7.47 -30.07 -0.99
C GLN A 970 -8.87 -30.33 -1.56
N GLN A 971 -9.70 -29.28 -1.59
CA GLN A 971 -10.99 -29.32 -2.21
C GLN A 971 -10.84 -28.77 -3.63
N ASP A 972 -11.10 -29.62 -4.62
CA ASP A 972 -11.05 -29.29 -6.04
C ASP A 972 -12.20 -28.34 -6.42
N ASP A 973 -12.06 -27.05 -6.13
CA ASP A 973 -13.01 -26.01 -6.54
C ASP A 973 -12.80 -25.63 -8.01
N ALA A 974 -13.15 -26.56 -8.90
CA ALA A 974 -13.40 -26.28 -10.30
C ALA A 974 -14.71 -25.46 -10.43
N HIS A 975 -14.62 -24.14 -10.26
CA HIS A 975 -15.75 -23.23 -10.46
C HIS A 975 -15.48 -22.16 -11.52
N ASP A 976 -16.47 -22.07 -12.42
CA ASP A 976 -16.53 -21.27 -13.63
C ASP A 976 -16.37 -19.77 -13.34
N LYS A 977 -15.21 -19.20 -13.70
CA LYS A 977 -14.98 -17.76 -13.62
C LYS A 977 -15.65 -17.05 -14.80
N GLN A 978 -16.94 -16.78 -14.68
CA GLN A 978 -17.56 -15.73 -15.48
C GLN A 978 -16.98 -14.37 -15.06
N GLU A 979 -16.12 -13.82 -15.92
CA GLU A 979 -15.49 -12.51 -15.72
C GLU A 979 -16.54 -11.40 -15.58
N PRO A 980 -16.39 -10.48 -14.62
CA PRO A 980 -17.26 -9.31 -14.51
C PRO A 980 -16.97 -8.35 -15.67
N LYS A 981 -17.89 -8.28 -16.63
CA LYS A 981 -17.80 -7.36 -17.78
C LYS A 981 -17.60 -5.92 -17.31
N ALA A 982 -16.44 -5.34 -17.62
CA ALA A 982 -16.18 -3.93 -17.43
C ALA A 982 -17.20 -3.08 -18.21
N LYS A 983 -18.00 -2.29 -17.49
CA LYS A 983 -18.83 -1.23 -18.06
C LYS A 983 -18.79 -0.01 -17.14
N HIS A 984 -18.61 1.14 -17.80
CA HIS A 984 -18.68 2.52 -17.30
C HIS A 984 -17.38 3.15 -16.83
N GLU A 985 -16.68 3.74 -17.80
CA GLU A 985 -16.02 5.03 -17.61
C GLU A 985 -16.31 5.93 -18.83
N GLN A 986 -17.41 6.68 -18.76
CA GLN A 986 -17.76 7.76 -19.69
C GLN A 986 -18.67 8.76 -18.96
N GLN A 987 -18.07 9.81 -18.40
CA GLN A 987 -18.71 11.13 -18.21
C GLN A 987 -17.70 12.11 -17.61
N ASP A 988 -16.84 12.69 -18.46
CA ASP A 988 -16.20 13.97 -18.11
C ASP A 988 -15.83 14.80 -19.35
N SER A 989 -16.85 15.26 -20.09
CA SER A 989 -16.67 16.21 -21.20
C SER A 989 -17.97 16.91 -21.62
N GLN A 990 -18.66 17.61 -20.72
CA GLN A 990 -19.65 18.65 -21.10
C GLN A 990 -20.14 19.48 -19.89
N MET A 991 -19.65 20.71 -19.76
CA MET A 991 -20.45 21.95 -19.84
C MET A 991 -19.59 23.18 -19.55
N ARG A 992 -19.49 24.09 -20.54
CA ARG A 992 -18.79 25.37 -20.41
C ARG A 992 -19.50 26.46 -21.20
N SER A 993 -20.74 26.76 -20.82
CA SER A 993 -21.37 28.06 -21.03
C SER A 993 -22.55 28.21 -20.06
N ASP A 994 -22.72 29.42 -19.54
CA ASP A 994 -23.98 30.17 -19.51
C ASP A 994 -23.89 31.24 -18.43
N SER A 995 -23.29 32.36 -18.84
CA SER A 995 -23.36 33.62 -18.10
C SER A 995 -24.64 34.33 -18.50
N ASP A 996 -25.58 34.50 -17.57
CA ASP A 996 -26.65 35.47 -17.76
C ASP A 996 -27.00 36.23 -16.48
N GLY A 997 -27.22 37.54 -16.62
CA GLY A 997 -27.15 38.49 -15.52
C GLY A 997 -28.49 38.81 -14.87
N VAL A 998 -28.55 38.81 -13.54
CA VAL A 998 -29.73 39.29 -12.78
C VAL A 998 -29.40 40.59 -12.05
N LYS A 999 -30.11 41.66 -12.40
CA LYS A 999 -30.03 42.99 -11.77
C LYS A 999 -30.61 42.97 -10.35
N VAL A 1000 -29.79 43.25 -9.34
CA VAL A 1000 -30.28 43.45 -7.96
C VAL A 1000 -30.82 44.88 -7.80
N SER A 1001 -32.11 45.01 -7.50
CA SER A 1001 -32.73 46.28 -7.16
C SER A 1001 -32.51 46.64 -5.69
N VAL A 1002 -31.86 47.78 -5.43
CA VAL A 1002 -31.63 48.28 -4.06
C VAL A 1002 -32.89 48.94 -3.52
N ARG A 1003 -33.54 48.32 -2.51
CA ARG A 1003 -34.52 49.01 -1.65
C ARG A 1003 -33.86 49.48 -0.35
N ARG A 1004 -34.00 50.78 -0.05
CA ARG A 1004 -33.68 51.37 1.26
C ARG A 1004 -34.80 51.11 2.27
N LEU A 1005 -34.44 50.71 3.49
CA LEU A 1005 -35.19 50.94 4.74
C LEU A 1005 -34.16 51.09 5.90
N PRO A 1006 -34.54 51.60 7.10
CA PRO A 1006 -33.75 52.63 7.79
C PRO A 1006 -32.75 52.13 8.83
N ALA A 1007 -31.88 53.06 9.25
CA ALA A 1007 -30.82 52.86 10.24
C ALA A 1007 -31.28 53.06 11.70
N THR A 1008 -30.68 52.30 12.61
CA THR A 1008 -30.62 52.60 14.05
C THR A 1008 -29.34 52.06 14.69
N ALA A 1009 -28.75 52.86 15.59
CA ALA A 1009 -27.93 52.42 16.72
C ALA A 1009 -26.55 51.75 16.48
N ASP A 1010 -25.72 52.25 15.55
CA ASP A 1010 -24.28 51.89 15.54
C ASP A 1010 -23.32 53.00 15.05
N GLN A 1011 -23.38 54.18 15.67
CA GLN A 1011 -22.41 55.28 15.43
C GLN A 1011 -21.76 55.86 16.70
N THR A 1012 -22.14 55.39 17.89
CA THR A 1012 -21.58 55.90 19.16
C THR A 1012 -20.25 55.22 19.54
N ILE A 1013 -19.97 54.04 18.99
CA ILE A 1013 -18.77 53.23 19.32
C ILE A 1013 -17.55 53.60 18.46
N LEU A 1014 -17.74 54.18 17.26
CA LEU A 1014 -16.60 54.57 16.42
C LEU A 1014 -15.87 55.84 16.89
N LEU A 1015 -16.56 56.81 17.53
CA LEU A 1015 -15.93 58.06 17.96
C LEU A 1015 -15.04 57.93 19.21
N THR A 1016 -15.32 56.97 20.10
CA THR A 1016 -14.53 56.77 21.33
C THR A 1016 -13.17 56.14 21.04
N SER A 1017 -13.09 55.20 20.10
CA SER A 1017 -11.85 54.50 19.72
C SER A 1017 -10.81 55.44 19.06
N PHE A 1018 -11.24 56.37 18.21
CA PHE A 1018 -10.33 57.35 17.59
C PHE A 1018 -9.75 58.35 18.60
N ALA A 1019 -10.51 58.74 19.62
CA ALA A 1019 -10.03 59.64 20.67
C ALA A 1019 -8.95 58.99 21.55
N ALA A 1020 -9.10 57.71 21.89
CA ALA A 1020 -8.12 56.95 22.68
C ALA A 1020 -6.78 56.79 21.95
N ILE A 1021 -6.80 56.47 20.65
CA ILE A 1021 -5.60 56.34 19.82
C ILE A 1021 -4.86 57.68 19.71
N ALA A 1022 -5.58 58.79 19.51
CA ALA A 1022 -4.99 60.13 19.46
C ALA A 1022 -4.30 60.52 20.78
N LEU A 1023 -4.88 60.17 21.94
CA LEU A 1023 -4.30 60.39 23.26
C LEU A 1023 -3.02 59.57 23.50
N CYS A 1024 -3.00 58.29 23.11
CA CYS A 1024 -1.80 57.45 23.21
C CYS A 1024 -0.65 57.95 22.32
N VAL A 1025 -0.94 58.39 21.10
CA VAL A 1025 0.07 58.98 20.20
C VAL A 1025 0.61 60.30 20.77
N ALA A 1026 -0.24 61.16 21.33
CA ALA A 1026 0.20 62.40 21.98
C ALA A 1026 1.11 62.14 23.21
N ALA A 1027 0.78 61.13 24.03
CA ALA A 1027 1.60 60.73 25.17
C ALA A 1027 2.98 60.21 24.75
N LEU A 1028 3.06 59.39 23.69
CA LEU A 1028 4.33 58.89 23.13
C LEU A 1028 5.20 60.01 22.53
N VAL A 1029 4.61 61.02 21.89
CA VAL A 1029 5.32 62.19 21.38
C VAL A 1029 5.85 63.07 22.53
N LEU A 1030 5.08 63.26 23.59
CA LEU A 1030 5.53 63.98 24.80
C LEU A 1030 6.66 63.23 25.53
N ALA A 1031 6.57 61.91 25.67
CA ALA A 1031 7.64 61.10 26.27
C ALA A 1031 8.95 61.17 25.47
N ARG A 1032 8.89 61.09 24.13
CA ARG A 1032 10.06 61.32 23.25
C ARG A 1032 10.63 62.73 23.33
N SER A 1033 9.81 63.72 23.70
CA SER A 1033 10.26 65.11 23.88
C SER A 1033 11.02 65.30 25.19
N PHE A 1034 10.58 64.68 26.28
CA PHE A 1034 11.28 64.73 27.58
C PHE A 1034 12.58 63.92 27.62
N SER A 1035 12.68 62.83 26.85
CA SER A 1035 13.91 62.02 26.73
C SER A 1035 15.08 62.74 26.02
N LYS A 1036 14.91 63.98 25.55
CA LYS A 1036 15.95 64.80 24.88
C LYS A 1036 16.38 66.04 25.66
N GLN A 1037 15.92 66.21 26.91
CA GLN A 1037 16.34 67.29 27.82
C GLN A 1037 16.65 66.79 29.24
N LEU A 1038 17.10 65.54 29.35
CA LEU A 1038 17.70 64.91 30.54
C LEU A 1038 19.08 64.37 30.17
#